data_AF-A0A5D9C4P3-F1
#
_entry.id   AF-A0A5D9C4P3-F1
#
_cell.length_a   1.000
_cell.length_b   1.000
_cell.length_c   1.000
_cell.angle_alpha   90.00
_cell.angle_beta   90.00
_cell.angle_gamma   90.00
#
_symmetry.space_group_name_H-M   'P 1'
#
loop_
_entity.id
_entity.type
_entity.pdbx_description
1 polymer ?
#
loop_
_entity_poly.entity_id
_entity_poly.type
_entity_poly.pdbx_seq_one_letter_code
_entity_poly.pdbx_strand_id
1 'polypeptide(L)'
;MVVEPHPPITAPETANSPVRRRRDPANTTLAVGVGIVSTILGLIVLAWFVLYVTKGRFLKNTFESVASRFAERDIKVAGDFQFYFDIIDAKFLADGMTISNPKGAAWATRPNFFEAKHIETRIKTIPLIFGERRAEWLVLDGGRVDAEWSKDKRNTWTFGDPNKKGEPFQWPIIGRANITDTEVRYIDPALFVKVDVKVGDIASGGTRIDGKVPFTGEGTLRDKPFTMNGAILSPNSTVTFGKTRFEMHAKSGATYLDLDGTLPAATQIEGSDLNLKVRGPNIRQLFDFLGVAAPDTRNYLFTSKLTKAGDEWRFTRINGRYGASDLHGKMTISFPNERLFLDAVLDSNRVDIIDVGPFIGYEPTTLATKGPTAAVAQTGGTPRILPDAPLRMDAISHFDAHILYKIKDFRNPKFPISNVDLTFDLKDKLMVLSPFTLDIAGGRLASDISINARVPSVITDYDIRLSPTPMGKLLAGFGVTQNGTTGTIKARVQMKGTGDTLRDSLATSNGRIAIILPRGTFWTQYVQLAEFDIGVFVQKLFEDKLKKPIEINCGLIAFTVKNGVAAADPILIDTTKNVMTAKGGFNFKDESLDMAFRADGKKFSLFSGQSPVGIRGYFAQPGINIISPQLLARGGAGVALGVVASPLAAVLAFVDPGDAKAAACGPILAGASTAAQRTAKGERRKDTGNVSENRQQAGDRKQPTTLIK
;
A
#
# COMPACT_ATOMS: atom_id res chain seq x y z
N MET A 1 92.45 -23.04 124.55
CA MET A 1 91.45 -22.17 125.19
C MET A 1 90.54 -21.63 124.11
N VAL A 2 89.25 -21.83 124.33
CA VAL A 2 88.11 -21.39 123.53
C VAL A 2 88.13 -19.87 123.36
N VAL A 3 88.04 -19.35 122.13
CA VAL A 3 87.33 -18.11 121.78
C VAL A 3 86.90 -18.22 120.30
N GLU A 4 85.60 -18.14 120.04
CA GLU A 4 84.97 -18.18 118.71
C GLU A 4 85.40 -17.01 117.80
N PRO A 5 85.51 -17.20 116.47
CA PRO A 5 85.75 -16.10 115.55
C PRO A 5 84.43 -15.40 115.17
N HIS A 6 84.43 -14.08 115.34
CA HIS A 6 83.36 -13.15 114.94
C HIS A 6 83.11 -13.12 113.42
N PRO A 7 81.87 -12.84 112.99
CA PRO A 7 81.48 -12.82 111.58
C PRO A 7 81.91 -11.51 110.89
N PRO A 8 82.18 -11.54 109.57
CA PRO A 8 82.56 -10.32 108.85
C PRO A 8 81.36 -9.44 108.51
N ILE A 9 81.56 -8.13 108.66
CA ILE A 9 80.67 -7.02 108.25
C ILE A 9 81.20 -6.45 106.92
N THR A 10 80.27 -6.19 105.97
CA THR A 10 80.23 -5.15 104.88
C THR A 10 79.52 -5.75 103.66
N ALA A 11 78.62 -5.10 102.90
CA ALA A 11 78.10 -3.74 102.80
C ALA A 11 76.66 -3.80 102.18
N PRO A 12 75.83 -2.75 102.24
CA PRO A 12 74.44 -2.79 101.75
C PRO A 12 74.29 -2.22 100.34
N GLU A 13 73.97 -3.06 99.36
CA GLU A 13 73.44 -2.71 98.02
C GLU A 13 73.07 -4.05 97.35
N THR A 14 71.93 -4.29 96.69
CA THR A 14 71.22 -3.48 95.70
C THR A 14 69.75 -3.91 95.61
N ALA A 15 68.85 -2.96 95.37
CA ALA A 15 67.47 -3.21 94.98
C ALA A 15 67.40 -4.04 93.68
N ASN A 16 66.77 -5.21 93.74
CA ASN A 16 66.46 -5.99 92.54
C ASN A 16 65.41 -5.26 91.70
N SER A 17 65.86 -4.74 90.57
CA SER A 17 65.05 -4.15 89.52
C SER A 17 64.05 -5.18 89.00
N PRO A 18 62.73 -4.86 88.87
CA PRO A 18 61.82 -5.73 88.16
C PRO A 18 62.22 -5.76 86.69
N VAL A 19 62.42 -6.96 86.16
CA VAL A 19 62.59 -7.22 84.73
C VAL A 19 61.43 -6.56 83.99
N ARG A 20 61.71 -5.44 83.30
CA ARG A 20 60.79 -4.86 82.32
C ARG A 20 60.55 -5.93 81.25
N ARG A 21 59.42 -6.64 81.33
CA ARG A 21 58.87 -7.35 80.17
C ARG A 21 58.69 -6.32 79.06
N ARG A 22 59.55 -6.40 78.05
CA ARG A 22 59.43 -5.70 76.78
C ARG A 22 58.05 -6.05 76.24
N ARG A 23 57.07 -5.13 76.35
CA ARG A 23 55.78 -5.27 75.68
C ARG A 23 56.09 -5.28 74.20
N ASP A 24 55.95 -6.43 73.59
CA ASP A 24 56.14 -6.62 72.16
C ASP A 24 55.03 -5.84 71.43
N PRO A 25 55.34 -4.76 70.70
CA PRO A 25 54.32 -3.93 70.06
C PRO A 25 53.47 -4.71 69.05
N ALA A 26 53.96 -5.86 68.56
CA ALA A 26 53.26 -6.76 67.64
C ALA A 26 52.04 -7.48 68.24
N ASN A 27 52.07 -7.85 69.53
CA ASN A 27 50.91 -8.53 70.17
C ASN A 27 49.79 -7.54 70.52
N THR A 28 50.14 -6.28 70.73
CA THR A 28 49.16 -5.22 71.05
C THR A 28 48.44 -4.76 69.79
N THR A 29 49.13 -4.69 68.63
CA THR A 29 48.51 -4.39 67.34
C THR A 29 47.62 -5.53 66.84
N LEU A 30 48.00 -6.80 67.06
CA LEU A 30 47.19 -7.96 66.69
C LEU A 30 45.91 -8.07 67.55
N ALA A 31 46.00 -7.82 68.86
CA ALA A 31 44.84 -7.81 69.76
C ALA A 31 43.87 -6.65 69.47
N VAL A 32 44.39 -5.46 69.13
CA VAL A 32 43.56 -4.33 68.67
C VAL A 32 42.90 -4.64 67.32
N GLY A 33 43.64 -5.26 66.40
CA GLY A 33 43.10 -5.71 65.10
C GLY A 33 41.97 -6.73 65.25
N VAL A 34 42.15 -7.76 66.08
CA VAL A 34 41.10 -8.75 66.38
C VAL A 34 39.90 -8.09 67.06
N GLY A 35 40.11 -7.20 68.02
CA GLY A 35 39.05 -6.45 68.68
C GLY A 35 38.21 -5.60 67.71
N ILE A 36 38.87 -4.91 66.78
CA ILE A 36 38.21 -4.14 65.72
C ILE A 36 37.40 -5.08 64.81
N VAL A 37 37.99 -6.19 64.34
CA VAL A 37 37.30 -7.15 63.47
C VAL A 37 36.10 -7.79 64.17
N SER A 38 36.24 -8.24 65.42
CA SER A 38 35.13 -8.81 66.20
C SER A 38 34.03 -7.79 66.49
N THR A 39 34.39 -6.53 66.73
CA THR A 39 33.41 -5.45 66.91
C THR A 39 32.65 -5.19 65.61
N ILE A 40 33.34 -5.12 64.48
CA ILE A 40 32.72 -4.98 63.16
C ILE A 40 31.80 -6.17 62.87
N LEU A 41 32.25 -7.40 63.11
CA LEU A 41 31.46 -8.60 62.90
C LEU A 41 30.21 -8.60 63.81
N GLY A 42 30.37 -8.24 65.08
CA GLY A 42 29.27 -8.11 66.03
C GLY A 42 28.26 -7.04 65.61
N LEU A 43 28.72 -5.90 65.09
CA LEU A 43 27.86 -4.86 64.53
C LEU A 43 27.13 -5.31 63.27
N ILE A 44 27.78 -6.07 62.39
CA ILE A 44 27.15 -6.66 61.19
C ILE A 44 26.06 -7.66 61.59
N VAL A 45 26.35 -8.55 62.54
CA VAL A 45 25.38 -9.53 63.05
C VAL A 45 24.22 -8.84 63.76
N LEU A 46 24.49 -7.80 64.54
CA LEU A 46 23.46 -6.99 65.19
C LEU A 46 22.58 -6.29 64.14
N ALA A 47 23.19 -5.66 63.13
CA ALA A 47 22.46 -5.00 62.04
C ALA A 47 21.60 -6.02 61.26
N TRP A 48 22.16 -7.19 60.94
CA TRP A 48 21.43 -8.30 60.32
C TRP A 48 20.26 -8.75 61.20
N PHE A 49 20.48 -8.95 62.51
CA PHE A 49 19.45 -9.39 63.45
C PHE A 49 18.32 -8.36 63.56
N VAL A 50 18.66 -7.07 63.65
CA VAL A 50 17.68 -5.97 63.64
C VAL A 50 16.88 -6.00 62.34
N LEU A 51 17.52 -6.13 61.17
CA LEU A 51 16.83 -6.23 59.89
C LEU A 51 15.92 -7.46 59.82
N TYR A 52 16.39 -8.63 60.28
CA TYR A 52 15.63 -9.87 60.26
C TYR A 52 14.39 -9.81 61.17
N VAL A 53 14.54 -9.36 62.41
CA VAL A 53 13.43 -9.28 63.38
C VAL A 53 12.41 -8.20 62.99
N THR A 54 12.86 -7.03 62.55
CA THR A 54 11.97 -5.94 62.13
C THR A 54 11.45 -6.10 60.71
N LYS A 55 11.94 -7.13 59.98
CA LYS A 55 11.77 -7.30 58.53
C LYS A 55 12.18 -6.08 57.71
N GLY A 56 13.03 -5.20 58.27
CA GLY A 56 13.47 -3.95 57.66
C GLY A 56 12.35 -2.97 57.32
N ARG A 57 11.18 -3.06 57.99
CA ARG A 57 10.02 -2.16 57.76
C ARG A 57 10.38 -0.67 57.87
N PHE A 58 11.31 -0.34 58.76
CA PHE A 58 11.78 1.03 58.98
C PHE A 58 12.55 1.61 57.77
N LEU A 59 12.99 0.78 56.81
CA LEU A 59 13.72 1.23 55.63
C LEU A 59 12.82 1.79 54.53
N LYS A 60 11.49 1.76 54.68
CA LYS A 60 10.52 2.21 53.66
C LYS A 60 10.87 3.59 53.08
N ASN A 61 10.98 4.61 53.93
CA ASN A 61 11.27 5.99 53.48
C ASN A 61 12.66 6.11 52.84
N THR A 62 13.63 5.33 53.33
CA THR A 62 14.98 5.26 52.76
C THR A 62 14.95 4.64 51.37
N PHE A 63 14.23 3.53 51.20
CA PHE A 63 14.02 2.88 49.92
C PHE A 63 13.34 3.82 48.93
N GLU A 64 12.23 4.44 49.32
CA GLU A 64 11.52 5.42 48.48
C GLU A 64 12.47 6.55 48.04
N SER A 65 13.22 7.14 48.97
CA SER A 65 14.17 8.22 48.66
C SER A 65 15.32 7.80 47.76
N VAL A 66 15.88 6.61 47.97
CA VAL A 66 17.03 6.09 47.22
C VAL A 66 16.59 5.62 45.83
N ALA A 67 15.55 4.79 45.77
CA ALA A 67 14.98 4.31 44.52
C ALA A 67 14.48 5.47 43.66
N SER A 68 13.85 6.49 44.27
CA SER A 68 13.41 7.67 43.54
C SER A 68 14.57 8.47 42.94
N ARG A 69 15.67 8.59 43.69
CA ARG A 69 16.89 9.26 43.18
C ARG A 69 17.52 8.48 42.03
N PHE A 70 17.63 7.16 42.14
CA PHE A 70 18.18 6.32 41.07
C PHE A 70 17.30 6.28 39.82
N ALA A 71 15.98 6.25 39.99
CA ALA A 71 15.03 6.24 38.88
C ALA A 71 14.76 7.63 38.29
N GLU A 72 15.22 8.70 38.96
CA GLU A 72 14.85 10.10 38.72
C GLU A 72 13.32 10.34 38.68
N ARG A 73 12.57 9.56 39.47
CA ARG A 73 11.10 9.52 39.51
C ARG A 73 10.63 9.33 40.93
N ASP A 74 9.45 9.83 41.27
CA ASP A 74 8.83 9.55 42.58
C ASP A 74 8.39 8.08 42.64
N ILE A 75 8.95 7.32 43.59
CA ILE A 75 8.61 5.94 43.91
C ILE A 75 8.04 5.91 45.31
N LYS A 76 6.81 5.40 45.44
CA LYS A 76 6.09 5.32 46.72
C LYS A 76 5.53 3.93 46.96
N VAL A 77 5.44 3.54 48.23
CA VAL A 77 4.81 2.31 48.69
C VAL A 77 3.67 2.69 49.62
N ALA A 78 2.42 2.39 49.26
CA ALA A 78 1.28 2.79 50.09
C ALA A 78 1.13 1.91 51.35
N GLY A 79 1.39 0.60 51.23
CA GLY A 79 1.12 -0.40 52.26
C GLY A 79 2.38 -0.91 53.00
N ASP A 80 2.40 -2.23 53.29
CA ASP A 80 3.51 -2.89 53.95
C ASP A 80 4.77 -2.85 53.07
N PHE A 81 5.91 -2.75 53.73
CA PHE A 81 7.22 -2.74 53.10
C PHE A 81 8.14 -3.64 53.91
N GLN A 82 8.80 -4.59 53.27
CA GLN A 82 9.80 -5.43 53.94
C GLN A 82 11.06 -5.49 53.09
N PHE A 83 12.21 -5.28 53.73
CA PHE A 83 13.51 -5.44 53.09
C PHE A 83 14.53 -5.94 54.10
N TYR A 84 14.84 -7.23 54.06
CA TYR A 84 15.73 -7.86 55.02
C TYR A 84 16.47 -9.05 54.41
N PHE A 85 17.53 -9.50 55.08
CA PHE A 85 18.25 -10.72 54.69
C PHE A 85 17.69 -11.92 55.45
N ASP A 86 17.07 -12.85 54.73
CA ASP A 86 16.63 -14.13 55.25
C ASP A 86 17.79 -15.14 55.18
N ILE A 87 18.52 -15.25 56.30
CA ILE A 87 19.82 -15.93 56.44
C ILE A 87 20.89 -15.28 55.56
N ILE A 88 20.82 -15.45 54.24
CA ILE A 88 21.75 -14.88 53.27
C ILE A 88 20.99 -14.12 52.16
N ASP A 89 19.80 -14.55 51.77
CA ASP A 89 19.10 -14.00 50.61
C ASP A 89 18.27 -12.76 50.97
N ALA A 90 18.31 -11.73 50.12
CA ALA A 90 17.52 -10.53 50.34
C ALA A 90 16.05 -10.78 49.99
N LYS A 91 15.14 -10.54 50.93
CA LYS A 91 13.70 -10.53 50.70
C LYS A 91 13.21 -9.10 50.55
N PHE A 92 12.41 -8.86 49.52
CA PHE A 92 11.75 -7.59 49.24
C PHE A 92 10.24 -7.79 49.13
N LEU A 93 9.46 -6.93 49.78
CA LEU A 93 8.01 -6.85 49.68
C LEU A 93 7.58 -5.40 49.65
N ALA A 94 6.66 -5.04 48.76
CA ALA A 94 6.02 -3.74 48.72
C ALA A 94 4.55 -3.85 48.30
N ASP A 95 3.65 -3.35 49.15
CA ASP A 95 2.22 -3.25 48.84
C ASP A 95 1.85 -1.85 48.32
N GLY A 96 1.07 -1.78 47.25
CA GLY A 96 0.66 -0.52 46.64
C GLY A 96 1.86 0.30 46.15
N MET A 97 2.84 -0.35 45.52
CA MET A 97 4.01 0.32 44.96
C MET A 97 3.63 1.08 43.69
N THR A 98 4.09 2.32 43.58
CA THR A 98 3.86 3.19 42.41
C THR A 98 5.15 3.81 41.95
N ILE A 99 5.28 3.99 40.63
CA ILE A 99 6.36 4.71 39.97
C ILE A 99 5.73 5.80 39.12
N SER A 100 6.02 7.05 39.44
CA SER A 100 5.50 8.20 38.70
C SER A 100 6.05 8.30 37.27
N ASN A 101 5.34 9.07 36.45
CA ASN A 101 5.84 9.53 35.15
C ASN A 101 7.02 10.51 35.32
N PRO A 102 7.87 10.68 34.29
CA PRO A 102 9.02 11.58 34.38
C PRO A 102 8.56 13.03 34.65
N LYS A 103 9.38 13.79 35.37
CA LYS A 103 9.07 15.20 35.65
C LYS A 103 8.84 15.97 34.34
N GLY A 104 7.76 16.75 34.28
CA GLY A 104 7.37 17.47 33.07
C GLY A 104 6.60 16.64 32.03
N ALA A 105 6.23 15.39 32.34
CA ALA A 105 5.36 14.56 31.50
C ALA A 105 3.87 14.95 31.61
N ALA A 106 3.55 16.23 31.44
CA ALA A 106 2.17 16.72 31.45
C ALA A 106 1.29 16.15 30.31
N TRP A 107 1.93 15.48 29.33
CA TRP A 107 1.27 14.80 28.21
C TRP A 107 0.77 13.39 28.56
N ALA A 108 1.26 12.77 29.64
CA ALA A 108 0.82 11.45 30.06
C ALA A 108 -0.60 11.52 30.64
N THR A 109 -1.48 10.59 30.23
CA THR A 109 -2.89 10.62 30.63
C THR A 109 -3.16 10.02 32.01
N ARG A 110 -2.21 9.27 32.56
CA ARG A 110 -2.25 8.70 33.92
C ARG A 110 -1.16 9.31 34.82
N PRO A 111 -1.35 9.33 36.15
CA PRO A 111 -0.36 9.90 37.06
C PRO A 111 0.93 9.07 37.16
N ASN A 112 0.83 7.75 37.07
CA ASN A 112 1.93 6.82 37.26
C ASN A 112 2.25 6.06 35.97
N PHE A 113 3.52 5.71 35.80
CA PHE A 113 3.98 4.79 34.75
C PHE A 113 3.74 3.34 35.15
N PHE A 114 3.95 3.02 36.43
CA PHE A 114 3.77 1.66 36.94
C PHE A 114 3.10 1.67 38.30
N GLU A 115 2.19 0.73 38.52
CA GLU A 115 1.54 0.47 39.80
C GLU A 115 1.45 -1.03 40.05
N ALA A 116 1.51 -1.46 41.30
CA ALA A 116 1.25 -2.84 41.68
C ALA A 116 0.55 -2.92 43.03
N LYS A 117 -0.45 -3.80 43.16
CA LYS A 117 -1.11 -4.05 44.44
C LYS A 117 -0.14 -4.72 45.41
N HIS A 118 0.62 -5.70 44.92
CA HIS A 118 1.59 -6.44 45.71
C HIS A 118 2.78 -6.86 44.86
N ILE A 119 3.99 -6.65 45.38
CA ILE A 119 5.24 -7.15 44.81
C ILE A 119 6.00 -7.86 45.92
N GLU A 120 6.39 -9.10 45.69
CA GLU A 120 7.24 -9.85 46.61
C GLU A 120 8.32 -10.60 45.82
N THR A 121 9.58 -10.51 46.24
CA THR A 121 10.66 -11.24 45.60
C THR A 121 11.76 -11.62 46.59
N ARG A 122 12.44 -12.74 46.31
CA ARG A 122 13.67 -13.15 46.99
C ARG A 122 14.84 -13.09 46.02
N ILE A 123 15.84 -12.28 46.34
CA ILE A 123 17.05 -12.03 45.54
C ILE A 123 18.22 -12.82 46.16
N LYS A 124 18.95 -13.57 45.33
CA LYS A 124 20.15 -14.29 45.77
C LYS A 124 21.30 -13.33 46.01
N THR A 125 21.79 -13.25 47.24
CA THR A 125 22.79 -12.25 47.64
C THR A 125 24.21 -12.61 47.20
N ILE A 126 24.61 -13.89 47.23
CA ILE A 126 25.95 -14.31 46.81
C ILE A 126 26.19 -14.03 45.32
N PRO A 127 25.31 -14.45 44.37
CA PRO A 127 25.45 -14.10 42.95
C PRO A 127 25.47 -12.59 42.72
N LEU A 128 24.68 -11.81 43.49
CA LEU A 128 24.63 -10.35 43.37
C LEU A 128 25.99 -9.69 43.65
N ILE A 129 26.78 -10.24 44.59
CA ILE A 129 28.15 -9.78 44.89
C ILE A 129 29.09 -10.00 43.70
N PHE A 130 28.87 -11.08 42.93
CA PHE A 130 29.66 -11.42 41.74
C PHE A 130 29.07 -10.86 40.43
N GLY A 131 28.09 -9.95 40.52
CA GLY A 131 27.47 -9.27 39.38
C GLY A 131 26.28 -10.00 38.74
N GLU A 132 25.93 -11.19 39.22
CA GLU A 132 24.78 -11.95 38.74
C GLU A 132 23.50 -11.56 39.50
N ARG A 133 22.64 -10.79 38.87
CA ARG A 133 21.33 -10.43 39.43
C ARG A 133 20.38 -11.62 39.25
N ARG A 134 20.06 -12.34 40.33
CA ARG A 134 19.16 -13.50 40.28
C ARG A 134 18.07 -13.40 41.34
N ALA A 135 16.82 -13.43 40.91
CA ALA A 135 15.65 -13.55 41.77
C ALA A 135 15.21 -15.02 41.79
N GLU A 136 15.09 -15.62 42.97
CA GLU A 136 14.63 -16.99 43.11
C GLU A 136 13.16 -17.12 42.73
N TRP A 137 12.33 -16.17 43.19
CA TRP A 137 10.94 -16.06 42.83
C TRP A 137 10.46 -14.60 42.83
N LEU A 138 9.43 -14.31 42.03
CA LEU A 138 8.72 -13.04 41.95
C LEU A 138 7.21 -13.31 42.07
N VAL A 139 6.53 -12.63 42.98
CA VAL A 139 5.08 -12.51 43.03
C VAL A 139 4.73 -11.09 42.64
N LEU A 140 3.87 -10.93 41.63
CA LEU A 140 3.33 -9.64 41.19
C LEU A 140 1.82 -9.78 41.06
N ASP A 141 1.08 -9.04 41.88
CA ASP A 141 -0.39 -8.98 41.80
C ASP A 141 -0.84 -7.56 41.46
N GLY A 142 -1.80 -7.45 40.54
CA GLY A 142 -2.41 -6.18 40.15
C GLY A 142 -1.44 -5.21 39.47
N GLY A 143 -0.50 -5.72 38.68
CA GLY A 143 0.51 -4.91 37.99
C GLY A 143 -0.11 -4.11 36.84
N ARG A 144 0.07 -2.79 36.83
CA ARG A 144 -0.39 -1.89 35.76
C ARG A 144 0.79 -1.12 35.18
N VAL A 145 0.96 -1.19 33.87
CA VAL A 145 1.98 -0.43 33.13
C VAL A 145 1.29 0.54 32.17
N ASP A 146 1.52 1.84 32.34
CA ASP A 146 1.03 2.90 31.46
C ASP A 146 2.17 3.47 30.60
N ALA A 147 2.35 2.85 29.44
CA ALA A 147 3.35 3.21 28.45
C ALA A 147 2.76 4.19 27.43
N GLU A 148 3.10 5.47 27.52
CA GLU A 148 2.67 6.47 26.54
C GLU A 148 3.87 7.07 25.78
N TRP A 149 3.69 7.50 24.54
CA TRP A 149 4.59 8.41 23.81
C TRP A 149 4.00 9.82 23.75
N SER A 150 4.86 10.83 23.79
CA SER A 150 4.53 12.21 23.45
C SER A 150 4.67 12.43 21.94
N LYS A 151 4.06 13.52 21.45
CA LYS A 151 4.25 13.96 20.05
C LYS A 151 5.69 14.30 19.72
N ASP A 152 6.49 14.74 20.70
CA ASP A 152 7.90 15.12 20.54
C ASP A 152 8.87 13.92 20.66
N LYS A 153 8.39 12.67 20.50
CA LYS A 153 9.19 11.44 20.63
C LYS A 153 9.86 11.23 22.00
N ARG A 154 9.32 11.82 23.08
CA ARG A 154 9.60 11.43 24.48
C ARG A 154 8.61 10.33 24.91
N ASN A 155 8.95 9.48 25.89
CA ASN A 155 8.07 8.41 26.38
C ASN A 155 8.03 8.31 27.93
N THR A 156 7.11 7.52 28.47
CA THR A 156 6.98 7.32 29.92
C THR A 156 7.87 6.23 30.51
N TRP A 157 8.59 5.44 29.71
CA TRP A 157 9.38 4.27 30.17
C TRP A 157 10.89 4.42 30.01
N THR A 158 11.39 5.58 29.59
CA THR A 158 12.84 5.88 29.61
C THR A 158 13.19 6.44 30.99
N PHE A 159 14.07 5.75 31.71
CA PHE A 159 14.53 6.13 33.05
C PHE A 159 15.90 6.82 32.97
N GLY A 160 16.17 7.73 33.91
CA GLY A 160 17.40 8.54 33.97
C GLY A 160 17.38 9.79 33.07
N ASP A 161 18.54 10.44 32.94
CA ASP A 161 18.73 11.66 32.15
C ASP A 161 18.33 11.45 30.67
N PRO A 162 17.27 12.11 30.17
CA PRO A 162 16.78 11.94 28.81
C PRO A 162 17.78 12.43 27.75
N ASN A 163 18.82 13.18 28.13
CA ASN A 163 19.87 13.64 27.23
C ASN A 163 21.06 12.68 27.15
N LYS A 164 21.10 11.63 27.99
CA LYS A 164 22.09 10.57 27.92
C LYS A 164 21.48 9.33 27.30
N LYS A 165 22.31 8.56 26.59
CA LYS A 165 21.89 7.26 26.06
C LYS A 165 21.62 6.35 27.25
N GLY A 166 20.35 6.02 27.49
CA GLY A 166 19.94 5.15 28.58
C GLY A 166 20.62 3.78 28.48
N GLU A 167 21.20 3.31 29.57
CA GLU A 167 21.70 1.94 29.65
C GLU A 167 20.52 0.97 29.78
N PRO A 168 20.54 -0.20 29.10
CA PRO A 168 19.48 -1.18 29.23
C PRO A 168 19.32 -1.61 30.69
N PHE A 169 18.11 -1.45 31.25
CA PHE A 169 17.82 -2.00 32.56
C PHE A 169 17.99 -3.52 32.50
N GLN A 170 18.91 -4.08 33.28
CA GLN A 170 19.07 -5.53 33.36
C GLN A 170 18.19 -6.08 34.48
N TRP A 171 17.07 -6.72 34.10
CA TRP A 171 16.25 -7.48 35.05
C TRP A 171 17.05 -8.63 35.64
N PRO A 172 16.84 -8.96 36.92
CA PRO A 172 17.34 -10.19 37.47
C PRO A 172 16.77 -11.41 36.73
N ILE A 173 17.55 -12.47 36.59
CA ILE A 173 17.03 -13.76 36.12
C ILE A 173 16.04 -14.26 37.17
N ILE A 174 14.77 -14.41 36.78
CA ILE A 174 13.69 -14.88 37.67
C ILE A 174 13.56 -16.39 37.54
N GLY A 175 13.74 -17.12 38.64
CA GLY A 175 13.57 -18.58 38.67
C GLY A 175 12.10 -19.00 38.56
N ARG A 176 11.25 -18.45 39.42
CA ARG A 176 9.80 -18.72 39.49
C ARG A 176 9.01 -17.42 39.49
N ALA A 177 7.91 -17.35 38.77
CA ALA A 177 7.04 -16.18 38.79
C ALA A 177 5.59 -16.59 39.09
N ASN A 178 4.93 -15.85 39.97
CA ASN A 178 3.48 -15.83 40.11
C ASN A 178 2.98 -14.43 39.74
N ILE A 179 2.40 -14.27 38.56
CA ILE A 179 1.95 -12.98 38.06
C ILE A 179 0.44 -13.06 37.84
N THR A 180 -0.32 -12.21 38.51
CA THR A 180 -1.79 -12.17 38.45
C THR A 180 -2.29 -10.76 38.17
N ASP A 181 -3.45 -10.65 37.51
CA ASP A 181 -4.16 -9.38 37.32
C ASP A 181 -3.28 -8.26 36.72
N THR A 182 -2.50 -8.60 35.68
CA THR A 182 -1.54 -7.67 35.07
C THR A 182 -2.08 -7.05 33.78
N GLU A 183 -1.99 -5.72 33.69
CA GLU A 183 -2.48 -4.92 32.57
C GLU A 183 -1.38 -3.98 32.03
N VAL A 184 -1.33 -3.82 30.72
CA VAL A 184 -0.42 -2.93 30.02
C VAL A 184 -1.22 -2.05 29.08
N ARG A 185 -1.13 -0.74 29.26
CA ARG A 185 -1.72 0.26 28.38
C ARG A 185 -0.62 0.91 27.56
N TYR A 186 -0.77 0.92 26.25
CA TYR A 186 0.17 1.54 25.31
C TYR A 186 -0.52 2.60 24.45
N ILE A 187 0.06 3.80 24.41
CA ILE A 187 -0.42 4.93 23.59
C ILE A 187 0.72 5.48 22.76
N ASP A 188 0.52 5.53 21.45
CA ASP A 188 1.44 6.15 20.49
C ASP A 188 0.67 7.13 19.60
N PRO A 189 0.77 8.45 19.88
CA PRO A 189 0.12 9.46 19.07
C PRO A 189 0.66 9.56 17.65
N ALA A 190 1.91 9.19 17.39
CA ALA A 190 2.53 9.27 16.07
C ALA A 190 2.03 8.13 15.17
N LEU A 191 1.87 6.93 15.74
CA LEU A 191 1.27 5.78 15.06
C LEU A 191 -0.26 5.74 15.15
N PHE A 192 -0.88 6.66 15.89
CA PHE A 192 -2.33 6.68 16.18
C PHE A 192 -2.81 5.38 16.83
N VAL A 193 -1.98 4.77 17.67
CA VAL A 193 -2.28 3.52 18.38
C VAL A 193 -2.67 3.81 19.82
N LYS A 194 -3.74 3.18 20.29
CA LYS A 194 -4.07 3.02 21.70
C LYS A 194 -4.44 1.57 21.92
N VAL A 195 -3.83 0.90 22.89
CA VAL A 195 -4.11 -0.51 23.15
C VAL A 195 -4.01 -0.79 24.64
N ASP A 196 -4.98 -1.55 25.14
CA ASP A 196 -5.03 -2.08 26.49
C ASP A 196 -4.85 -3.59 26.40
N VAL A 197 -3.90 -4.13 27.15
CA VAL A 197 -3.48 -5.54 27.09
C VAL A 197 -3.57 -6.14 28.48
N LYS A 198 -4.38 -7.18 28.64
CA LYS A 198 -4.39 -8.03 29.82
C LYS A 198 -3.42 -9.19 29.61
N VAL A 199 -2.43 -9.29 30.49
CA VAL A 199 -1.51 -10.42 30.56
C VAL A 199 -2.15 -11.50 31.41
N GLY A 200 -2.21 -12.73 30.90
CA GLY A 200 -2.80 -13.85 31.61
C GLY A 200 -1.93 -14.33 32.77
N ASP A 201 -2.57 -14.98 33.72
CA ASP A 201 -1.93 -15.40 34.96
C ASP A 201 -0.78 -16.39 34.69
N ILE A 202 0.37 -16.12 35.31
CA ILE A 202 1.57 -16.95 35.22
C ILE A 202 1.70 -17.68 36.54
N ALA A 203 1.46 -18.99 36.56
CA ALA A 203 1.74 -19.83 37.73
C ALA A 203 2.86 -20.84 37.37
N SER A 204 4.05 -20.64 37.93
CA SER A 204 5.15 -21.61 37.77
C SER A 204 4.96 -22.80 38.72
N GLY A 205 4.63 -23.98 38.18
CA GLY A 205 4.55 -25.24 38.93
C GLY A 205 5.91 -25.94 39.14
N GLY A 206 7.05 -25.32 38.77
CA GLY A 206 8.38 -25.95 38.73
C GLY A 206 9.55 -24.97 38.86
N THR A 207 10.77 -25.34 38.44
CA THR A 207 12.01 -24.51 38.55
C THR A 207 12.18 -23.48 37.42
N ARG A 208 11.18 -23.32 36.54
CA ARG A 208 11.15 -22.40 35.40
C ARG A 208 9.72 -21.86 35.20
N ILE A 209 9.58 -20.74 34.49
CA ILE A 209 8.28 -20.37 33.89
C ILE A 209 8.02 -21.35 32.74
N ASP A 210 7.49 -22.52 33.08
CA ASP A 210 7.12 -23.57 32.12
C ASP A 210 5.71 -23.27 31.62
N GLY A 211 5.62 -22.38 30.64
CA GLY A 211 4.33 -22.03 30.03
C GLY A 211 4.45 -21.00 28.93
N LYS A 212 3.48 -21.00 28.02
CA LYS A 212 3.18 -19.83 27.19
C LYS A 212 2.51 -18.79 28.12
N VAL A 213 2.83 -17.50 27.99
CA VAL A 213 2.13 -16.43 28.71
C VAL A 213 1.06 -15.87 27.79
N PRO A 214 -0.22 -16.22 27.97
CA PRO A 214 -1.28 -15.71 27.11
C PRO A 214 -1.50 -14.22 27.37
N PHE A 215 -1.99 -13.51 26.37
CA PHE A 215 -2.47 -12.15 26.52
C PHE A 215 -3.72 -11.94 25.65
N THR A 216 -4.55 -11.01 26.07
CA THR A 216 -5.69 -10.50 25.32
C THR A 216 -5.66 -8.99 25.35
N GLY A 217 -6.08 -8.32 24.29
CA GLY A 217 -6.14 -6.88 24.29
C GLY A 217 -7.16 -6.32 23.32
N GLU A 218 -7.48 -5.07 23.52
CA GLU A 218 -8.36 -4.29 22.67
C GLU A 218 -7.80 -2.89 22.50
N GLY A 219 -8.12 -2.25 21.39
CA GLY A 219 -7.52 -0.97 21.07
C GLY A 219 -8.08 -0.32 19.83
N THR A 220 -7.46 0.79 19.47
CA THR A 220 -7.74 1.54 18.25
C THR A 220 -6.44 1.84 17.52
N LEU A 221 -6.47 1.75 16.19
CA LEU A 221 -5.42 2.22 15.29
C LEU A 221 -6.07 3.17 14.29
N ARG A 222 -5.70 4.46 14.32
CA ARG A 222 -6.38 5.53 13.55
C ARG A 222 -7.91 5.49 13.72
N ASP A 223 -8.35 5.45 14.98
CA ASP A 223 -9.77 5.37 15.38
C ASP A 223 -10.53 4.11 14.91
N LYS A 224 -9.85 3.15 14.30
CA LYS A 224 -10.44 1.85 13.94
C LYS A 224 -10.24 0.86 15.07
N PRO A 225 -11.32 0.30 15.65
CA PRO A 225 -11.21 -0.65 16.74
C PRO A 225 -10.61 -1.97 16.26
N PHE A 226 -9.82 -2.60 17.12
CA PHE A 226 -9.34 -3.96 16.94
C PHE A 226 -9.30 -4.71 18.27
N THR A 227 -9.38 -6.03 18.19
CA THR A 227 -9.13 -6.94 19.30
C THR A 227 -7.94 -7.81 18.96
N MET A 228 -7.17 -8.23 19.95
CA MET A 228 -6.06 -9.16 19.77
C MET A 228 -5.98 -10.17 20.92
N ASN A 229 -5.43 -11.34 20.62
CA ASN A 229 -5.11 -12.37 21.59
C ASN A 229 -3.88 -13.13 21.12
N GLY A 230 -3.10 -13.67 22.04
CA GLY A 230 -1.86 -14.34 21.68
C GLY A 230 -1.15 -14.91 22.88
N ALA A 231 0.12 -15.26 22.69
CA ALA A 231 0.96 -15.66 23.79
C ALA A 231 2.44 -15.39 23.54
N ILE A 232 3.17 -15.09 24.62
CA ILE A 232 4.63 -15.11 24.65
C ILE A 232 5.08 -16.55 24.86
N LEU A 233 5.83 -17.08 23.91
CA LEU A 233 6.26 -18.48 23.84
C LEU A 233 7.64 -18.72 24.49
N SER A 234 8.33 -17.65 24.89
CA SER A 234 9.64 -17.72 25.53
C SER A 234 9.76 -16.80 26.74
N PRO A 235 8.87 -16.92 27.76
CA PRO A 235 8.82 -15.97 28.87
C PRO A 235 10.15 -15.84 29.63
N ASN A 236 10.87 -16.94 29.88
CA ASN A 236 12.16 -16.90 30.57
C ASN A 236 13.20 -16.01 29.86
N SER A 237 13.25 -16.07 28.51
CA SER A 237 14.14 -15.19 27.73
C SER A 237 13.57 -13.78 27.59
N THR A 238 12.25 -13.62 27.67
CA THR A 238 11.56 -12.33 27.53
C THR A 238 11.78 -11.47 28.77
N VAL A 239 11.65 -12.05 29.97
CA VAL A 239 11.83 -11.34 31.24
C VAL A 239 13.27 -10.87 31.46
N THR A 240 14.25 -11.52 30.82
CA THR A 240 15.66 -11.10 30.82
C THR A 240 16.02 -10.19 29.64
N PHE A 241 15.02 -9.63 28.94
CA PHE A 241 15.19 -8.82 27.72
C PHE A 241 15.99 -9.50 26.60
N GLY A 242 16.00 -10.83 26.57
CA GLY A 242 16.52 -11.61 25.46
C GLY A 242 15.47 -11.81 24.36
N LYS A 243 15.82 -12.68 23.40
CA LYS A 243 14.97 -13.03 22.26
C LYS A 243 13.57 -13.43 22.73
N THR A 244 12.57 -12.82 22.13
CA THR A 244 11.16 -13.00 22.49
C THR A 244 10.42 -13.64 21.34
N ARG A 245 9.98 -14.89 21.51
CA ARG A 245 9.09 -15.60 20.58
C ARG A 245 7.65 -15.37 21.00
N PHE A 246 6.78 -15.08 20.03
CA PHE A 246 5.37 -14.84 20.30
C PHE A 246 4.48 -15.31 19.14
N GLU A 247 3.19 -15.45 19.45
CA GLU A 247 2.10 -15.59 18.48
C GLU A 247 1.00 -14.59 18.84
N MET A 248 0.35 -14.01 17.84
CA MET A 248 -0.71 -13.02 17.99
C MET A 248 -1.73 -13.17 16.86
N HIS A 249 -2.99 -13.14 17.25
CA HIS A 249 -4.14 -13.04 16.38
C HIS A 249 -4.81 -11.70 16.64
N ALA A 250 -5.08 -10.94 15.60
CA ALA A 250 -5.79 -9.68 15.67
C ALA A 250 -6.96 -9.66 14.69
N LYS A 251 -8.01 -8.92 15.07
CA LYS A 251 -9.22 -8.78 14.27
C LYS A 251 -9.71 -7.34 14.32
N SER A 252 -10.08 -6.80 13.17
CA SER A 252 -10.81 -5.54 13.06
C SER A 252 -11.91 -5.69 12.00
N GLY A 253 -13.18 -5.59 12.43
CA GLY A 253 -14.33 -5.91 11.59
C GLY A 253 -14.24 -7.32 10.99
N ALA A 254 -14.18 -7.40 9.65
CA ALA A 254 -14.03 -8.65 8.90
C ALA A 254 -12.58 -8.92 8.44
N THR A 255 -11.61 -8.11 8.88
CA THR A 255 -10.18 -8.30 8.63
C THR A 255 -9.55 -9.06 9.79
N TYR A 256 -8.77 -10.08 9.46
CA TYR A 256 -8.06 -10.95 10.39
C TYR A 256 -6.58 -10.95 10.07
N LEU A 257 -5.76 -10.86 11.11
CA LEU A 257 -4.31 -10.83 11.03
C LEU A 257 -3.77 -11.88 12.00
N ASP A 258 -2.90 -12.75 11.51
CA ASP A 258 -2.10 -13.67 12.30
C ASP A 258 -0.63 -13.24 12.17
N LEU A 259 0.06 -13.09 13.30
CA LEU A 259 1.45 -12.69 13.37
C LEU A 259 2.18 -13.61 14.36
N ASP A 260 3.26 -14.22 13.91
CA ASP A 260 4.11 -15.03 14.77
C ASP A 260 5.58 -14.76 14.43
N GLY A 261 6.49 -15.02 15.36
CA GLY A 261 7.91 -14.91 15.07
C GLY A 261 8.75 -14.56 16.28
N THR A 262 9.88 -13.90 16.03
CA THR A 262 10.88 -13.55 17.03
C THR A 262 11.21 -12.06 16.99
N LEU A 263 11.15 -11.42 18.16
CA LEU A 263 11.73 -10.10 18.41
C LEU A 263 13.12 -10.26 19.04
N PRO A 264 14.10 -9.38 18.74
CA PRO A 264 15.38 -9.38 19.44
C PRO A 264 15.24 -9.20 20.95
N ALA A 265 14.27 -8.39 21.39
CA ALA A 265 13.84 -8.24 22.78
C ALA A 265 12.37 -7.83 22.85
N ALA A 266 11.71 -7.99 24.00
CA ALA A 266 10.30 -7.65 24.20
C ALA A 266 9.96 -6.19 23.87
N THR A 267 10.93 -5.29 24.03
CA THR A 267 10.83 -3.85 23.80
C THR A 267 11.52 -3.40 22.50
N GLN A 268 12.05 -4.34 21.70
CA GLN A 268 12.81 -4.04 20.50
C GLN A 268 12.18 -4.74 19.28
N ILE A 269 11.55 -3.94 18.43
CA ILE A 269 10.96 -4.41 17.17
C ILE A 269 11.97 -4.38 16.02
N GLU A 270 12.96 -3.47 16.07
CA GLU A 270 14.03 -3.37 15.08
C GLU A 270 14.78 -4.69 14.93
N GLY A 271 14.88 -5.21 13.71
CA GLY A 271 15.49 -6.51 13.41
C GLY A 271 14.59 -7.73 13.68
N SER A 272 13.28 -7.55 13.84
CA SER A 272 12.32 -8.65 14.03
C SER A 272 12.27 -9.61 12.84
N ASP A 273 12.08 -10.91 13.09
CA ASP A 273 11.74 -11.91 12.06
C ASP A 273 10.32 -12.41 12.30
N LEU A 274 9.37 -11.85 11.55
CA LEU A 274 7.94 -12.10 11.74
C LEU A 274 7.35 -12.77 10.50
N ASN A 275 6.41 -13.67 10.72
CA ASN A 275 5.52 -14.24 9.73
C ASN A 275 4.17 -13.54 9.87
N LEU A 276 3.72 -12.89 8.81
CA LEU A 276 2.43 -12.24 8.72
C LEU A 276 1.52 -13.07 7.82
N LYS A 277 0.27 -13.29 8.26
CA LYS A 277 -0.83 -13.75 7.43
C LYS A 277 -2.02 -12.83 7.64
N VAL A 278 -2.61 -12.35 6.56
CA VAL A 278 -3.71 -11.39 6.63
C VAL A 278 -4.80 -11.75 5.64
N ARG A 279 -6.05 -11.65 6.05
CA ARG A 279 -7.21 -11.96 5.21
C ARG A 279 -8.38 -11.05 5.55
N GLY A 280 -9.19 -10.76 4.53
CA GLY A 280 -10.36 -9.93 4.69
C GLY A 280 -11.19 -9.85 3.42
N PRO A 281 -12.31 -9.12 3.46
CA PRO A 281 -13.20 -9.00 2.31
C PRO A 281 -12.69 -8.02 1.25
N ASN A 282 -11.77 -7.10 1.61
CA ASN A 282 -11.35 -6.01 0.74
C ASN A 282 -10.00 -5.41 1.20
N ILE A 283 -9.01 -5.35 0.31
CA ILE A 283 -7.65 -4.89 0.59
C ILE A 283 -7.62 -3.45 1.08
N ARG A 284 -8.52 -2.59 0.60
CA ARG A 284 -8.60 -1.19 1.04
C ARG A 284 -8.65 -1.05 2.56
N GLN A 285 -9.30 -1.98 3.26
CA GLN A 285 -9.40 -1.97 4.72
C GLN A 285 -8.03 -2.07 5.41
N LEU A 286 -7.01 -2.65 4.78
CA LEU A 286 -5.64 -2.65 5.29
C LEU A 286 -4.97 -1.29 5.16
N PHE A 287 -5.13 -0.66 4.00
CA PHE A 287 -4.53 0.64 3.71
C PHE A 287 -5.18 1.78 4.49
N ASP A 288 -6.45 1.62 4.91
CA ASP A 288 -7.09 2.58 5.80
C ASP A 288 -6.33 2.71 7.14
N PHE A 289 -5.67 1.65 7.65
CA PHE A 289 -4.82 1.72 8.84
C PHE A 289 -3.51 2.48 8.62
N LEU A 290 -3.07 2.56 7.37
CA LEU A 290 -1.91 3.37 6.96
C LEU A 290 -2.29 4.83 6.66
N GLY A 291 -3.58 5.11 6.51
CA GLY A 291 -4.07 6.43 6.05
C GLY A 291 -3.85 6.66 4.55
N VAL A 292 -3.81 5.56 3.78
CA VAL A 292 -3.47 5.55 2.34
C VAL A 292 -4.69 5.19 1.51
N ALA A 293 -4.83 5.84 0.35
CA ALA A 293 -5.82 5.47 -0.65
C ALA A 293 -5.45 4.14 -1.30
N ALA A 294 -6.36 3.16 -1.27
CA ALA A 294 -6.30 1.98 -2.12
C ALA A 294 -7.68 1.71 -2.73
N PRO A 295 -7.76 1.18 -3.95
CA PRO A 295 -9.03 0.82 -4.57
C PRO A 295 -9.68 -0.34 -3.81
N ASP A 296 -11.01 -0.42 -3.90
CA ASP A 296 -11.74 -1.57 -3.39
C ASP A 296 -11.31 -2.86 -4.12
N THR A 297 -11.32 -3.99 -3.41
CA THR A 297 -11.06 -5.30 -4.03
C THR A 297 -12.06 -6.33 -3.55
N ARG A 298 -12.07 -7.49 -4.20
CA ARG A 298 -12.66 -8.70 -3.64
C ARG A 298 -11.83 -9.23 -2.47
N ASN A 299 -12.32 -10.31 -1.85
CA ASN A 299 -11.68 -10.94 -0.71
C ASN A 299 -10.22 -11.31 -1.01
N TYR A 300 -9.37 -11.13 -0.02
CA TYR A 300 -7.94 -11.37 -0.15
C TYR A 300 -7.42 -12.28 0.95
N LEU A 301 -6.30 -12.91 0.66
CA LEU A 301 -5.48 -13.65 1.59
C LEU A 301 -4.03 -13.47 1.19
N PHE A 302 -3.21 -12.92 2.08
CA PHE A 302 -1.77 -12.76 1.87
C PHE A 302 -0.96 -13.33 3.02
N THR A 303 0.24 -13.77 2.70
CA THR A 303 1.30 -14.11 3.64
C THR A 303 2.55 -13.32 3.30
N SER A 304 3.36 -12.95 4.29
CA SER A 304 4.63 -12.26 4.09
C SER A 304 5.57 -12.48 5.26
N LYS A 305 6.88 -12.39 5.01
CA LYS A 305 7.90 -12.17 6.03
C LYS A 305 8.01 -10.66 6.32
N LEU A 306 7.89 -10.28 7.58
CA LEU A 306 7.90 -8.88 8.03
C LEU A 306 9.10 -8.61 8.94
N THR A 307 9.80 -7.52 8.68
CA THR A 307 10.86 -7.02 9.56
C THR A 307 10.85 -5.49 9.62
N LYS A 308 11.21 -4.94 10.78
CA LYS A 308 11.51 -3.52 10.94
C LYS A 308 13.02 -3.30 10.73
N ALA A 309 13.37 -2.37 9.84
CA ALA A 309 14.75 -2.01 9.56
C ALA A 309 14.91 -0.48 9.45
N GLY A 310 15.54 0.16 10.44
CA GLY A 310 15.65 1.62 10.53
C GLY A 310 14.27 2.27 10.60
N ASP A 311 13.95 3.13 9.63
CA ASP A 311 12.63 3.76 9.48
C ASP A 311 11.68 2.98 8.55
N GLU A 312 12.09 1.81 8.08
CA GLU A 312 11.35 1.01 7.11
C GLU A 312 10.63 -0.17 7.77
N TRP A 313 9.46 -0.51 7.24
CA TRP A 313 8.78 -1.78 7.42
C TRP A 313 8.89 -2.57 6.12
N ARG A 314 9.58 -3.71 6.17
CA ARG A 314 9.90 -4.51 4.98
C ARG A 314 9.05 -5.77 4.97
N PHE A 315 8.18 -5.87 3.97
CA PHE A 315 7.38 -7.04 3.63
C PHE A 315 8.10 -7.78 2.50
N THR A 316 8.64 -8.94 2.82
CA THR A 316 9.34 -9.80 1.85
C THR A 316 8.54 -11.09 1.63
N ARG A 317 8.76 -11.75 0.49
CA ARG A 317 8.06 -12.99 0.14
C ARG A 317 6.54 -12.85 0.27
N ILE A 318 6.01 -11.72 -0.18
CA ILE A 318 4.56 -11.54 -0.32
C ILE A 318 4.05 -12.64 -1.24
N ASN A 319 3.00 -13.32 -0.80
CA ASN A 319 2.38 -14.40 -1.54
C ASN A 319 0.90 -14.48 -1.17
N GLY A 320 0.03 -14.59 -2.17
CA GLY A 320 -1.38 -14.82 -1.92
C GLY A 320 -2.25 -14.41 -3.11
N ARG A 321 -3.48 -14.01 -2.82
CA ARG A 321 -4.48 -13.68 -3.85
C ARG A 321 -5.48 -12.62 -3.40
N TYR A 322 -6.09 -11.96 -4.38
CA TYR A 322 -7.25 -11.09 -4.24
C TYR A 322 -8.26 -11.46 -5.32
N GLY A 323 -9.45 -11.89 -4.89
CA GLY A 323 -10.43 -12.50 -5.79
C GLY A 323 -9.88 -13.73 -6.52
N ALA A 324 -9.78 -13.63 -7.85
CA ALA A 324 -9.29 -14.68 -8.74
C ALA A 324 -7.87 -14.39 -9.27
N SER A 325 -7.21 -13.37 -8.74
CA SER A 325 -5.87 -12.91 -9.12
C SER A 325 -4.84 -13.25 -8.05
N ASP A 326 -3.69 -13.79 -8.44
CA ASP A 326 -2.56 -14.00 -7.51
C ASP A 326 -1.69 -12.74 -7.38
N LEU A 327 -0.91 -12.65 -6.31
CA LEU A 327 0.05 -11.56 -6.10
C LEU A 327 1.26 -12.08 -5.32
N HIS A 328 2.44 -11.77 -5.82
CA HIS A 328 3.73 -12.12 -5.25
C HIS A 328 4.65 -10.90 -5.18
N GLY A 329 5.72 -11.00 -4.38
CA GLY A 329 6.83 -10.04 -4.44
C GLY A 329 7.26 -9.48 -3.09
N LYS A 330 7.53 -8.17 -3.06
CA LYS A 330 7.99 -7.44 -1.87
C LYS A 330 7.47 -6.01 -1.86
N MET A 331 7.37 -5.45 -0.65
CA MET A 331 6.94 -4.08 -0.42
C MET A 331 7.68 -3.50 0.79
N THR A 332 8.02 -2.23 0.73
CA THR A 332 8.61 -1.46 1.82
C THR A 332 7.74 -0.26 2.11
N ILE A 333 7.46 -0.01 3.39
CA ILE A 333 6.75 1.19 3.85
C ILE A 333 7.74 2.01 4.67
N SER A 334 7.91 3.28 4.32
CA SER A 334 8.78 4.21 5.03
C SER A 334 8.11 5.58 5.20
N PHE A 335 8.72 6.46 6.00
CA PHE A 335 8.19 7.79 6.30
C PHE A 335 9.24 8.90 6.07
N PRO A 336 9.85 9.00 4.87
CA PRO A 336 10.82 10.05 4.59
C PRO A 336 10.19 11.44 4.76
N ASN A 337 10.83 12.32 5.53
CA ASN A 337 10.34 13.66 5.84
C ASN A 337 8.88 13.67 6.35
N GLU A 338 8.52 12.69 7.20
CA GLU A 338 7.19 12.54 7.80
C GLU A 338 6.04 12.25 6.81
N ARG A 339 6.37 11.90 5.56
CA ARG A 339 5.40 11.52 4.53
C ARG A 339 5.52 10.04 4.22
N LEU A 340 4.40 9.33 4.19
CA LEU A 340 4.39 7.90 3.88
C LEU A 340 4.84 7.66 2.43
N PHE A 341 5.80 6.75 2.25
CA PHE A 341 6.26 6.28 0.96
C PHE A 341 6.12 4.76 0.84
N LEU A 342 5.45 4.30 -0.23
CA LEU A 342 5.31 2.89 -0.57
C LEU A 342 6.22 2.53 -1.73
N ASP A 343 7.17 1.62 -1.50
CA ASP A 343 8.02 1.05 -2.56
C ASP A 343 7.68 -0.42 -2.74
N ALA A 344 7.33 -0.86 -3.96
CA ALA A 344 6.92 -2.25 -4.19
C ALA A 344 7.44 -2.80 -5.52
N VAL A 345 7.84 -4.07 -5.47
CA VAL A 345 8.16 -4.87 -6.66
C VAL A 345 7.30 -6.13 -6.59
N LEU A 346 6.32 -6.18 -7.46
CA LEU A 346 5.25 -7.17 -7.45
C LEU A 346 5.22 -7.96 -8.77
N ASP A 347 4.76 -9.19 -8.69
CA ASP A 347 4.48 -10.00 -9.86
C ASP A 347 3.25 -10.89 -9.66
N SER A 348 2.60 -11.24 -10.77
CA SER A 348 1.48 -12.17 -10.81
C SER A 348 1.64 -13.13 -11.98
N ASN A 349 1.30 -14.39 -11.75
CA ASN A 349 1.13 -15.37 -12.80
C ASN A 349 -0.17 -15.12 -13.55
N ARG A 350 -1.25 -14.76 -12.83
CA ARG A 350 -2.57 -14.54 -13.39
C ARG A 350 -3.31 -13.39 -12.69
N VAL A 351 -3.83 -12.47 -13.50
CA VAL A 351 -4.75 -11.42 -13.06
C VAL A 351 -6.05 -11.50 -13.84
N ASP A 352 -7.17 -11.29 -13.17
CA ASP A 352 -8.51 -11.32 -13.74
C ASP A 352 -9.04 -9.90 -13.93
N ILE A 353 -9.62 -9.59 -15.10
CA ILE A 353 -10.15 -8.24 -15.39
C ILE A 353 -11.21 -7.78 -14.37
N ILE A 354 -11.96 -8.73 -13.79
CA ILE A 354 -12.97 -8.45 -12.76
C ILE A 354 -12.32 -7.90 -11.48
N ASP A 355 -11.11 -8.37 -11.14
CA ASP A 355 -10.36 -7.88 -9.97
C ASP A 355 -9.69 -6.54 -10.21
N VAL A 356 -9.45 -6.17 -11.46
CA VAL A 356 -8.84 -4.90 -11.86
C VAL A 356 -9.88 -3.81 -12.08
N GLY A 357 -11.13 -4.16 -12.38
CA GLY A 357 -12.23 -3.22 -12.57
C GLY A 357 -12.31 -2.09 -11.52
N PRO A 358 -12.17 -2.38 -10.22
CA PRO A 358 -12.12 -1.34 -9.19
C PRO A 358 -11.00 -0.32 -9.29
N PHE A 359 -9.85 -0.69 -9.84
CA PHE A 359 -8.72 0.22 -10.04
C PHE A 359 -9.01 1.28 -11.11
N ILE A 360 -9.99 1.02 -11.99
CA ILE A 360 -10.43 1.94 -13.04
C ILE A 360 -11.85 2.50 -12.81
N GLY A 361 -12.41 2.31 -11.61
CA GLY A 361 -13.66 2.96 -11.19
C GLY A 361 -14.93 2.11 -11.28
N TYR A 362 -14.84 0.79 -11.44
CA TYR A 362 -16.00 -0.10 -11.35
C TYR A 362 -16.18 -0.70 -9.96
N GLU A 363 -17.42 -0.93 -9.54
CA GLU A 363 -17.67 -1.44 -8.20
C GLU A 363 -17.44 -2.98 -8.14
N PRO A 364 -16.66 -3.50 -7.17
CA PRO A 364 -16.25 -4.91 -7.16
C PRO A 364 -17.38 -5.91 -6.88
N THR A 365 -18.37 -5.58 -6.05
CA THR A 365 -19.43 -6.52 -5.66
C THR A 365 -20.43 -6.76 -6.79
N THR A 366 -20.74 -5.71 -7.55
CA THR A 366 -21.56 -5.77 -8.77
C THR A 366 -20.85 -6.54 -9.88
N LEU A 367 -19.55 -6.28 -10.10
CA LEU A 367 -18.73 -7.05 -11.03
C LEU A 367 -18.60 -8.53 -10.62
N ALA A 368 -18.49 -8.83 -9.33
CA ALA A 368 -18.42 -10.20 -8.83
C ALA A 368 -19.72 -11.00 -9.05
N THR A 369 -20.88 -10.34 -8.94
CA THR A 369 -22.19 -10.99 -9.00
C THR A 369 -22.77 -11.08 -10.40
N LYS A 370 -22.59 -10.04 -11.22
CA LYS A 370 -23.15 -9.94 -12.59
C LYS A 370 -22.10 -10.12 -13.68
N GLY A 371 -20.82 -10.20 -13.34
CA GLY A 371 -19.74 -10.32 -14.31
C GLY A 371 -19.54 -9.02 -15.12
N PRO A 372 -18.92 -9.09 -16.31
CA PRO A 372 -18.60 -7.92 -17.13
C PRO A 372 -19.80 -7.06 -17.55
N THR A 373 -21.02 -7.60 -17.54
CA THR A 373 -22.24 -6.83 -17.87
C THR A 373 -22.62 -5.85 -16.76
N ALA A 374 -22.09 -6.02 -15.54
CA ALA A 374 -22.27 -5.07 -14.43
C ALA A 374 -21.61 -3.71 -14.69
N ALA A 375 -20.63 -3.66 -15.60
CA ALA A 375 -20.00 -2.41 -16.03
C ALA A 375 -20.98 -1.48 -16.77
N VAL A 376 -22.14 -2.00 -17.22
CA VAL A 376 -23.15 -1.21 -17.94
C VAL A 376 -24.14 -0.61 -16.95
N ALA A 377 -24.07 0.71 -16.77
CA ALA A 377 -25.04 1.50 -16.02
C ALA A 377 -26.17 2.00 -16.92
N GLN A 378 -27.39 2.06 -16.40
CA GLN A 378 -28.54 2.68 -17.08
C GLN A 378 -28.73 4.09 -16.52
N THR A 379 -28.44 5.14 -17.29
CA THR A 379 -28.62 6.53 -16.85
C THR A 379 -29.53 7.27 -17.82
N GLY A 380 -30.65 7.78 -17.33
CA GLY A 380 -31.63 8.50 -18.17
C GLY A 380 -32.17 7.67 -19.34
N GLY A 381 -32.26 6.33 -19.17
CA GLY A 381 -32.69 5.40 -20.23
C GLY A 381 -31.61 5.07 -21.27
N THR A 382 -30.36 5.51 -21.06
CA THR A 382 -29.23 5.22 -21.96
C THR A 382 -28.23 4.27 -21.28
N PRO A 383 -27.78 3.20 -21.97
CA PRO A 383 -26.75 2.30 -21.45
C PRO A 383 -25.37 2.95 -21.57
N ARG A 384 -24.59 2.94 -20.49
CA ARG A 384 -23.28 3.59 -20.34
C ARG A 384 -22.27 2.63 -19.74
N ILE A 385 -21.01 2.71 -20.15
CA ILE A 385 -19.91 1.86 -19.67
C ILE A 385 -18.76 2.66 -19.06
N LEU A 386 -18.59 3.95 -19.36
CA LEU A 386 -17.51 4.74 -18.78
C LEU A 386 -17.79 5.03 -17.29
N PRO A 387 -16.87 4.63 -16.38
CA PRO A 387 -17.09 4.76 -14.95
C PRO A 387 -17.02 6.22 -14.48
N ASP A 388 -17.87 6.53 -13.51
CA ASP A 388 -18.08 7.84 -12.89
C ASP A 388 -17.59 7.87 -11.42
N ALA A 389 -16.84 6.85 -10.99
CA ALA A 389 -16.21 6.84 -9.67
C ALA A 389 -15.15 7.94 -9.59
N PRO A 390 -15.26 8.88 -8.62
CA PRO A 390 -14.31 9.99 -8.49
C PRO A 390 -12.99 9.53 -7.89
N LEU A 391 -11.91 10.14 -8.38
CA LEU A 391 -10.59 10.03 -7.82
C LEU A 391 -10.58 10.64 -6.40
N ARG A 392 -10.09 9.86 -5.43
CA ARG A 392 -10.00 10.26 -4.02
C ARG A 392 -8.81 11.20 -3.79
N MET A 393 -8.98 12.45 -4.18
CA MET A 393 -7.97 13.52 -4.14
C MET A 393 -7.42 13.77 -2.74
N ASP A 394 -8.30 13.73 -1.74
CA ASP A 394 -7.97 13.77 -0.32
C ASP A 394 -6.97 12.68 0.03
N ALA A 395 -7.29 11.44 -0.34
CA ALA A 395 -6.55 10.27 0.08
C ALA A 395 -5.18 10.13 -0.64
N ILE A 396 -5.09 10.48 -1.92
CA ILE A 396 -3.80 10.47 -2.67
C ILE A 396 -2.84 11.58 -2.23
N SER A 397 -3.32 12.58 -1.48
CA SER A 397 -2.49 13.66 -0.98
C SER A 397 -1.59 13.23 0.19
N HIS A 398 -1.90 12.11 0.86
CA HIS A 398 -1.27 11.71 2.11
C HIS A 398 -0.03 10.81 1.95
N PHE A 399 0.25 10.33 0.74
CA PHE A 399 1.36 9.41 0.50
C PHE A 399 1.96 9.55 -0.89
N ASP A 400 3.16 9.02 -1.04
CA ASP A 400 3.83 8.81 -2.32
C ASP A 400 4.05 7.30 -2.52
N ALA A 401 4.22 6.88 -3.77
CA ALA A 401 4.44 5.48 -4.10
C ALA A 401 5.32 5.30 -5.34
N HIS A 402 6.08 4.20 -5.36
CA HIS A 402 6.77 3.65 -6.52
C HIS A 402 6.47 2.15 -6.58
N ILE A 403 5.78 1.70 -7.63
CA ILE A 403 5.33 0.32 -7.77
C ILE A 403 5.73 -0.21 -9.14
N LEU A 404 6.54 -1.26 -9.15
CA LEU A 404 6.84 -2.06 -10.32
C LEU A 404 5.98 -3.33 -10.29
N TYR A 405 5.15 -3.55 -11.30
CA TYR A 405 4.24 -4.69 -11.34
C TYR A 405 4.31 -5.42 -12.67
N LYS A 406 4.54 -6.73 -12.63
CA LYS A 406 4.58 -7.62 -13.81
C LYS A 406 3.46 -8.66 -13.76
N ILE A 407 2.78 -8.89 -14.88
CA ILE A 407 1.72 -9.89 -14.98
C ILE A 407 1.99 -10.79 -16.19
N LYS A 408 2.03 -12.11 -15.97
CA LYS A 408 2.25 -13.06 -17.07
C LYS A 408 0.99 -13.28 -17.91
N ASP A 409 -0.11 -13.67 -17.28
CA ASP A 409 -1.41 -13.93 -17.92
C ASP A 409 -2.47 -12.95 -17.40
N PHE A 410 -3.18 -12.29 -18.30
CA PHE A 410 -4.28 -11.40 -17.94
C PHE A 410 -5.58 -11.93 -18.54
N ARG A 411 -6.43 -12.49 -17.68
CA ARG A 411 -7.70 -13.09 -18.09
C ARG A 411 -8.70 -11.99 -18.46
N ASN A 412 -9.04 -11.95 -19.74
CA ASN A 412 -10.06 -11.09 -20.31
C ASN A 412 -10.94 -11.90 -21.28
N PRO A 413 -12.27 -11.81 -21.23
CA PRO A 413 -13.16 -12.57 -22.12
C PRO A 413 -12.99 -12.26 -23.61
N LYS A 414 -12.54 -11.06 -23.99
CA LYS A 414 -12.54 -10.61 -25.40
C LYS A 414 -11.19 -10.69 -26.11
N PHE A 415 -10.08 -10.49 -25.38
CA PHE A 415 -8.75 -10.42 -25.97
C PHE A 415 -7.74 -11.21 -25.14
N PRO A 416 -6.88 -12.02 -25.78
CA PRO A 416 -5.73 -12.59 -25.08
C PRO A 416 -4.75 -11.46 -24.75
N ILE A 417 -4.46 -11.29 -23.46
CA ILE A 417 -3.53 -10.30 -22.93
C ILE A 417 -2.49 -11.03 -22.07
N SER A 418 -1.22 -10.71 -22.29
CA SER A 418 -0.09 -11.31 -21.56
C SER A 418 1.07 -10.32 -21.42
N ASN A 419 2.06 -10.68 -20.60
CA ASN A 419 3.32 -9.92 -20.45
C ASN A 419 3.07 -8.43 -20.18
N VAL A 420 2.28 -8.15 -19.16
CA VAL A 420 2.02 -6.78 -18.71
C VAL A 420 3.20 -6.33 -17.85
N ASP A 421 3.78 -5.18 -18.17
CA ASP A 421 4.74 -4.46 -17.34
C ASP A 421 4.16 -3.08 -17.03
N LEU A 422 4.04 -2.76 -15.75
CA LEU A 422 3.51 -1.49 -15.24
C LEU A 422 4.51 -0.88 -14.24
N THR A 423 4.90 0.37 -14.47
CA THR A 423 5.49 1.24 -13.45
C THR A 423 4.46 2.29 -13.06
N PHE A 424 4.11 2.31 -11.78
CA PHE A 424 3.21 3.30 -11.19
C PHE A 424 3.99 4.16 -10.18
N ASP A 425 4.05 5.45 -10.47
CA ASP A 425 4.62 6.46 -9.58
C ASP A 425 3.51 7.40 -9.09
N LEU A 426 3.44 7.61 -7.79
CA LEU A 426 2.67 8.68 -7.16
C LEU A 426 3.64 9.59 -6.42
N LYS A 427 3.74 10.85 -6.85
CA LYS A 427 4.58 11.84 -6.17
C LYS A 427 3.84 13.15 -6.06
N ASP A 428 3.51 13.57 -4.85
CA ASP A 428 2.79 14.83 -4.58
C ASP A 428 1.56 14.98 -5.50
N LYS A 429 0.61 14.04 -5.43
CA LYS A 429 -0.63 14.04 -6.24
C LYS A 429 -0.42 13.99 -7.77
N LEU A 430 0.78 13.67 -8.26
CA LEU A 430 0.99 13.35 -9.67
C LEU A 430 1.13 11.83 -9.78
N MET A 431 0.17 11.19 -10.47
CA MET A 431 0.24 9.77 -10.80
C MET A 431 0.75 9.60 -12.22
N VAL A 432 1.72 8.71 -12.41
CA VAL A 432 2.30 8.39 -13.70
C VAL A 432 2.33 6.88 -13.86
N LEU A 433 1.69 6.39 -14.93
CA LEU A 433 1.72 5.00 -15.36
C LEU A 433 2.60 4.94 -16.62
N SER A 434 3.92 4.84 -16.43
CA SER A 434 4.91 4.85 -17.51
C SER A 434 6.21 4.16 -17.07
N PRO A 435 6.68 3.12 -17.76
CA PRO A 435 6.00 2.47 -18.87
C PRO A 435 4.78 1.66 -18.39
N PHE A 436 3.70 1.66 -19.17
CA PHE A 436 2.66 0.64 -19.11
C PHE A 436 2.59 -0.08 -20.45
N THR A 437 3.04 -1.34 -20.50
CA THR A 437 3.09 -2.13 -21.74
C THR A 437 2.45 -3.50 -21.55
N LEU A 438 1.85 -4.03 -22.60
CA LEU A 438 1.26 -5.38 -22.61
C LEU A 438 1.30 -5.97 -24.02
N ASP A 439 1.32 -7.29 -24.11
CA ASP A 439 1.09 -7.99 -25.36
C ASP A 439 -0.40 -8.30 -25.51
N ILE A 440 -0.99 -7.92 -26.64
CA ILE A 440 -2.40 -8.11 -26.95
C ILE A 440 -2.56 -8.67 -28.35
N ALA A 441 -3.25 -9.81 -28.47
CA ALA A 441 -3.54 -10.47 -29.75
C ALA A 441 -2.30 -10.68 -30.68
N GLY A 442 -1.10 -10.81 -30.10
CA GLY A 442 0.17 -10.99 -30.82
C GLY A 442 0.84 -9.70 -31.30
N GLY A 443 0.33 -8.53 -30.92
CA GLY A 443 1.05 -7.25 -31.00
C GLY A 443 1.37 -6.71 -29.61
N ARG A 444 2.03 -5.55 -29.55
CA ARG A 444 2.41 -4.88 -28.31
C ARG A 444 1.71 -3.53 -28.18
N LEU A 445 1.04 -3.33 -27.07
CA LEU A 445 0.48 -2.05 -26.65
C LEU A 445 1.45 -1.40 -25.68
N ALA A 446 1.77 -0.13 -25.92
CA ALA A 446 2.54 0.72 -25.02
C ALA A 446 1.71 1.97 -24.72
N SER A 447 1.66 2.35 -23.46
CA SER A 447 0.92 3.53 -23.02
C SER A 447 1.63 4.28 -21.92
N ASP A 448 1.51 5.59 -21.99
CA ASP A 448 1.94 6.55 -20.98
C ASP A 448 0.70 7.33 -20.55
N ILE A 449 0.34 7.22 -19.28
CA ILE A 449 -0.81 7.93 -18.70
C ILE A 449 -0.32 8.74 -17.52
N SER A 450 -0.61 10.04 -17.51
CA SER A 450 -0.32 10.91 -16.36
C SER A 450 -1.58 11.59 -15.87
N ILE A 451 -1.86 11.48 -14.57
CA ILE A 451 -3.01 12.09 -13.90
C ILE A 451 -2.45 13.10 -12.91
N ASN A 452 -2.60 14.38 -13.22
CA ASN A 452 -2.12 15.50 -12.42
C ASN A 452 -3.24 16.06 -11.54
N ALA A 453 -3.19 15.69 -10.27
CA ALA A 453 -4.10 16.11 -9.23
C ALA A 453 -3.54 17.27 -8.37
N ARG A 454 -2.50 17.98 -8.83
CA ARG A 454 -1.93 19.15 -8.14
C ARG A 454 -2.72 20.44 -8.38
N VAL A 455 -3.56 20.45 -9.40
CA VAL A 455 -4.38 21.60 -9.82
C VAL A 455 -5.85 21.37 -9.43
N PRO A 456 -6.69 22.42 -9.31
CA PRO A 456 -8.08 22.29 -8.86
C PRO A 456 -8.97 21.40 -9.74
N SER A 457 -8.64 21.26 -11.02
CA SER A 457 -9.31 20.33 -11.94
C SER A 457 -8.29 19.31 -12.42
N VAL A 458 -8.48 18.04 -12.08
CA VAL A 458 -7.55 16.96 -12.42
C VAL A 458 -7.34 16.93 -13.93
N ILE A 459 -6.08 16.95 -14.36
CA ILE A 459 -5.70 16.87 -15.77
C ILE A 459 -5.17 15.48 -16.05
N THR A 460 -5.71 14.79 -17.05
CA THR A 460 -5.18 13.50 -17.51
C THR A 460 -4.67 13.59 -18.94
N ASP A 461 -3.41 13.21 -19.14
CA ASP A 461 -2.81 13.04 -20.46
C ASP A 461 -2.74 11.54 -20.79
N TYR A 462 -3.14 11.17 -22.00
CA TYR A 462 -3.16 9.82 -22.54
C TYR A 462 -2.30 9.76 -23.80
N ASP A 463 -1.31 8.87 -23.88
CA ASP A 463 -0.66 8.46 -25.13
C ASP A 463 -0.61 6.93 -25.17
N ILE A 464 -1.36 6.33 -26.09
CA ILE A 464 -1.51 4.88 -26.22
C ILE A 464 -1.15 4.52 -27.65
N ARG A 465 -0.26 3.54 -27.81
CA ARG A 465 0.29 3.11 -29.10
C ARG A 465 0.18 1.60 -29.21
N LEU A 466 -0.38 1.14 -30.33
CA LEU A 466 -0.46 -0.27 -30.69
C LEU A 466 0.50 -0.51 -31.85
N SER A 467 1.49 -1.37 -31.64
CA SER A 467 2.40 -1.84 -32.68
C SER A 467 1.62 -2.64 -33.75
N PRO A 468 2.21 -2.94 -34.93
CA PRO A 468 1.59 -3.85 -35.90
C PRO A 468 1.07 -5.12 -35.22
N THR A 469 -0.25 -5.27 -35.20
CA THR A 469 -0.95 -6.36 -34.52
C THR A 469 -1.73 -7.19 -35.54
N PRO A 470 -1.61 -8.53 -35.55
CA PRO A 470 -2.33 -9.37 -36.52
C PRO A 470 -3.85 -9.13 -36.48
N MET A 471 -4.41 -8.66 -37.60
CA MET A 471 -5.82 -8.24 -37.66
C MET A 471 -6.79 -9.39 -37.34
N GLY A 472 -6.52 -10.58 -37.87
CA GLY A 472 -7.36 -11.76 -37.62
C GLY A 472 -7.43 -12.16 -36.15
N LYS A 473 -6.31 -12.05 -35.40
CA LYS A 473 -6.27 -12.36 -33.97
C LYS A 473 -6.96 -11.27 -33.14
N LEU A 474 -6.71 -9.99 -33.46
CA LEU A 474 -7.27 -8.86 -32.73
C LEU A 474 -8.80 -8.79 -32.85
N LEU A 475 -9.35 -9.10 -34.02
CA LEU A 475 -10.78 -8.99 -34.29
C LEU A 475 -11.56 -10.31 -34.10
N ALA A 476 -10.89 -11.39 -33.67
CA ALA A 476 -11.51 -12.72 -33.55
C ALA A 476 -12.74 -12.72 -32.63
N GLY A 477 -12.68 -11.98 -31.50
CA GLY A 477 -13.79 -11.83 -30.56
C GLY A 477 -15.01 -11.08 -31.09
N PHE A 478 -14.93 -10.53 -32.32
CA PHE A 478 -16.01 -9.77 -32.98
C PHE A 478 -16.54 -10.43 -34.26
N GLY A 479 -16.35 -11.75 -34.40
CA GLY A 479 -16.85 -12.53 -35.54
C GLY A 479 -15.92 -12.61 -36.75
N VAL A 480 -14.74 -12.00 -36.68
CA VAL A 480 -13.73 -12.09 -37.75
C VAL A 480 -13.00 -13.43 -37.66
N THR A 481 -12.84 -14.12 -38.78
CA THR A 481 -12.11 -15.38 -38.81
C THR A 481 -10.62 -15.13 -39.04
N GLN A 482 -9.78 -15.86 -38.33
CA GLN A 482 -8.33 -15.81 -38.53
C GLN A 482 -7.93 -16.41 -39.88
N ASN A 483 -8.69 -17.39 -40.38
CA ASN A 483 -8.44 -18.02 -41.68
C ASN A 483 -8.97 -17.12 -42.79
N GLY A 484 -8.09 -16.62 -43.65
CA GLY A 484 -8.44 -15.70 -44.73
C GLY A 484 -8.42 -14.21 -44.33
N THR A 485 -8.19 -13.89 -43.06
CA THR A 485 -7.90 -12.52 -42.61
C THR A 485 -6.40 -12.35 -42.38
N THR A 486 -5.76 -11.52 -43.19
CA THR A 486 -4.32 -11.26 -43.18
C THR A 486 -4.03 -9.77 -43.03
N GLY A 487 -2.79 -9.42 -42.71
CA GLY A 487 -2.38 -8.04 -42.48
C GLY A 487 -2.37 -7.67 -40.99
N THR A 488 -2.07 -6.41 -40.71
CA THR A 488 -1.89 -5.89 -39.36
C THR A 488 -2.73 -4.64 -39.10
N ILE A 489 -2.90 -4.29 -37.83
CA ILE A 489 -3.49 -3.04 -37.37
C ILE A 489 -2.43 -2.32 -36.56
N LYS A 490 -2.16 -1.04 -36.89
CA LYS A 490 -1.42 -0.10 -36.05
C LYS A 490 -2.42 0.92 -35.50
N ALA A 491 -2.23 1.41 -34.27
CA ALA A 491 -3.09 2.47 -33.74
C ALA A 491 -2.31 3.43 -32.81
N ARG A 492 -2.76 4.68 -32.75
CA ARG A 492 -2.33 5.64 -31.73
C ARG A 492 -3.52 6.47 -31.24
N VAL A 493 -3.55 6.70 -29.94
CA VAL A 493 -4.47 7.61 -29.26
C VAL A 493 -3.63 8.60 -28.48
N GLN A 494 -3.83 9.89 -28.70
CA GLN A 494 -3.23 10.94 -27.89
C GLN A 494 -4.29 11.95 -27.53
N MET A 495 -4.61 12.05 -26.25
CA MET A 495 -5.69 12.89 -25.77
C MET A 495 -5.31 13.53 -24.44
N LYS A 496 -5.92 14.69 -24.16
CA LYS A 496 -5.80 15.38 -22.89
C LYS A 496 -7.18 15.80 -22.40
N GLY A 497 -7.52 15.42 -21.19
CA GLY A 497 -8.82 15.65 -20.57
C GLY A 497 -8.73 16.27 -19.18
N THR A 498 -9.86 16.76 -18.69
CA THR A 498 -10.01 17.32 -17.34
C THR A 498 -11.19 16.70 -16.61
N GLY A 499 -11.05 16.38 -15.33
CA GLY A 499 -12.13 15.86 -14.52
C GLY A 499 -11.67 14.76 -13.57
N ASP A 500 -12.43 14.59 -12.49
CA ASP A 500 -12.03 13.73 -11.38
C ASP A 500 -12.47 12.28 -11.59
N THR A 501 -13.21 11.99 -12.66
CA THR A 501 -13.61 10.64 -13.07
C THR A 501 -13.03 10.29 -14.44
N LEU A 502 -12.91 8.99 -14.77
CA LEU A 502 -12.50 8.58 -16.12
C LEU A 502 -13.46 9.13 -17.18
N ARG A 503 -14.76 9.09 -16.89
CA ARG A 503 -15.82 9.65 -17.72
C ARG A 503 -15.62 11.14 -17.97
N ASP A 504 -15.46 11.97 -16.93
CA ASP A 504 -15.33 13.43 -17.08
C ASP A 504 -14.06 13.81 -17.84
N SER A 505 -12.95 13.13 -17.53
CA SER A 505 -11.69 13.30 -18.26
C SER A 505 -11.87 13.05 -19.76
N LEU A 506 -12.50 11.95 -20.15
CA LEU A 506 -12.76 11.65 -21.57
C LEU A 506 -13.82 12.59 -22.17
N ALA A 507 -14.86 12.94 -21.43
CA ALA A 507 -15.97 13.82 -21.83
C ALA A 507 -15.54 15.27 -22.09
N THR A 508 -14.40 15.71 -21.56
CA THR A 508 -13.82 17.04 -21.80
C THR A 508 -12.58 16.99 -22.69
N SER A 509 -12.18 15.78 -23.12
CA SER A 509 -10.89 15.57 -23.77
C SER A 509 -10.76 16.23 -25.13
N ASN A 510 -9.52 16.59 -25.48
CA ASN A 510 -9.13 17.05 -26.80
C ASN A 510 -7.94 16.20 -27.29
N GLY A 511 -7.90 15.87 -28.56
CA GLY A 511 -6.82 15.03 -29.09
C GLY A 511 -7.11 14.39 -30.43
N ARG A 512 -6.39 13.30 -30.71
CA ARG A 512 -6.52 12.53 -31.95
C ARG A 512 -6.46 11.03 -31.69
N ILE A 513 -7.21 10.31 -32.50
CA ILE A 513 -7.20 8.85 -32.58
C ILE A 513 -6.93 8.49 -34.03
N ALA A 514 -6.04 7.55 -34.29
CA ALA A 514 -5.77 7.08 -35.63
C ALA A 514 -5.45 5.58 -35.63
N ILE A 515 -6.08 4.86 -36.54
CA ILE A 515 -5.92 3.43 -36.76
C ILE A 515 -5.53 3.24 -38.23
N ILE A 516 -4.44 2.53 -38.47
CA ILE A 516 -3.93 2.25 -39.81
C ILE A 516 -4.05 0.76 -40.08
N LEU A 517 -4.59 0.44 -41.25
CA LEU A 517 -4.72 -0.91 -41.78
C LEU A 517 -3.85 -0.99 -43.05
N PRO A 518 -2.62 -1.52 -42.98
CA PRO A 518 -1.83 -1.79 -44.18
C PRO A 518 -2.50 -2.85 -45.08
N ARG A 519 -1.87 -3.15 -46.22
CA ARG A 519 -2.36 -4.17 -47.15
C ARG A 519 -2.62 -5.50 -46.45
N GLY A 520 -3.76 -6.11 -46.72
CA GLY A 520 -4.18 -7.36 -46.12
C GLY A 520 -5.45 -7.91 -46.74
N THR A 521 -5.99 -8.96 -46.16
CA THR A 521 -7.28 -9.54 -46.55
C THR A 521 -8.20 -9.57 -45.35
N PHE A 522 -9.50 -9.40 -45.58
CA PHE A 522 -10.51 -9.43 -44.54
C PHE A 522 -11.57 -10.47 -44.89
N TRP A 523 -11.80 -11.40 -43.96
CA TRP A 523 -12.77 -12.46 -44.12
C TRP A 523 -13.57 -12.65 -42.84
N THR A 524 -14.86 -12.92 -42.99
CA THR A 524 -15.79 -13.11 -41.88
C THR A 524 -16.48 -14.45 -42.05
N GLN A 525 -16.69 -15.15 -40.94
CA GLN A 525 -17.46 -16.38 -40.92
C GLN A 525 -18.95 -16.06 -40.71
N TYR A 526 -19.84 -16.87 -41.29
CA TYR A 526 -21.29 -16.74 -41.10
C TYR A 526 -21.69 -17.28 -39.73
N VAL A 527 -21.35 -16.58 -38.64
CA VAL A 527 -21.76 -17.02 -37.31
C VAL A 527 -22.20 -15.82 -36.48
N GLN A 528 -23.51 -15.70 -36.28
CA GLN A 528 -24.14 -14.71 -35.40
C GLN A 528 -23.88 -15.07 -33.93
N LEU A 529 -22.65 -14.83 -33.44
CA LEU A 529 -22.26 -15.17 -32.07
C LEU A 529 -22.00 -13.95 -31.17
N ALA A 530 -22.09 -12.71 -31.68
CA ALA A 530 -21.79 -11.50 -30.93
C ALA A 530 -22.91 -10.44 -31.04
N GLU A 531 -23.10 -9.64 -29.99
CA GLU A 531 -24.05 -8.51 -29.94
C GLU A 531 -23.75 -7.44 -31.01
N PHE A 532 -22.46 -7.26 -31.35
CA PHE A 532 -22.00 -6.53 -32.53
C PHE A 532 -21.08 -7.41 -33.37
N ASP A 533 -21.59 -7.84 -34.52
CA ASP A 533 -20.89 -8.74 -35.45
C ASP A 533 -20.36 -7.92 -36.64
N ILE A 534 -19.03 -7.82 -36.77
CA ILE A 534 -18.38 -7.10 -37.88
C ILE A 534 -18.74 -7.77 -39.23
N GLY A 535 -18.97 -9.09 -39.24
CA GLY A 535 -19.47 -9.81 -40.41
C GLY A 535 -20.83 -9.31 -40.89
N VAL A 536 -21.77 -9.05 -39.97
CA VAL A 536 -23.09 -8.47 -40.30
C VAL A 536 -22.93 -7.06 -40.87
N PHE A 537 -22.04 -6.24 -40.28
CA PHE A 537 -21.73 -4.90 -40.80
C PHE A 537 -21.20 -4.96 -42.25
N VAL A 538 -20.21 -5.81 -42.49
CA VAL A 538 -19.59 -5.97 -43.81
C VAL A 538 -20.59 -6.54 -44.83
N GLN A 539 -21.41 -7.53 -44.45
CA GLN A 539 -22.45 -8.07 -45.32
C GLN A 539 -23.44 -6.99 -45.77
N LYS A 540 -23.97 -6.21 -44.82
CA LYS A 540 -24.94 -5.14 -45.14
C LYS A 540 -24.34 -4.09 -46.08
N LEU A 541 -23.03 -3.86 -46.00
CA LEU A 541 -22.35 -2.84 -46.79
C LEU A 541 -22.02 -3.27 -48.22
N PHE A 542 -21.87 -4.58 -48.45
CA PHE A 542 -21.54 -5.14 -49.77
C PHE A 542 -22.68 -5.90 -50.45
N GLU A 543 -23.87 -5.98 -49.83
CA GLU A 543 -25.14 -6.57 -50.28
C GLU A 543 -25.11 -8.08 -50.65
N ASP A 544 -23.94 -8.64 -50.95
CA ASP A 544 -23.71 -10.05 -51.31
C ASP A 544 -23.00 -10.86 -50.21
N LYS A 545 -23.29 -12.16 -50.16
CA LYS A 545 -22.46 -13.15 -49.46
C LYS A 545 -21.03 -13.09 -50.00
N LEU A 546 -20.05 -12.77 -49.15
CA LEU A 546 -18.64 -12.73 -49.56
C LEU A 546 -18.23 -14.11 -50.10
N LYS A 547 -17.95 -14.20 -51.40
CA LYS A 547 -17.45 -15.42 -52.07
C LYS A 547 -15.92 -15.56 -52.01
N LYS A 548 -15.22 -14.44 -51.76
CA LYS A 548 -13.75 -14.34 -51.63
C LYS A 548 -13.40 -13.27 -50.58
N PRO A 549 -12.27 -13.40 -49.87
CA PRO A 549 -11.77 -12.38 -48.96
C PRO A 549 -11.73 -10.99 -49.59
N ILE A 550 -12.06 -9.96 -48.80
CA ILE A 550 -11.93 -8.57 -49.22
C ILE A 550 -10.45 -8.21 -49.15
N GLU A 551 -9.85 -7.93 -50.29
CA GLU A 551 -8.47 -7.44 -50.36
C GLU A 551 -8.44 -5.95 -50.03
N ILE A 552 -7.80 -5.61 -48.91
CA ILE A 552 -7.56 -4.23 -48.45
C ILE A 552 -6.20 -3.82 -49.00
N ASN A 553 -6.14 -2.73 -49.76
CA ASN A 553 -4.89 -2.12 -50.20
C ASN A 553 -4.30 -1.25 -49.09
N CYS A 554 -5.15 -0.47 -48.44
CA CYS A 554 -4.81 0.36 -47.29
C CYS A 554 -6.09 0.83 -46.57
N GLY A 555 -5.98 1.20 -45.31
CA GLY A 555 -7.05 1.82 -44.54
C GLY A 555 -6.52 2.79 -43.50
N LEU A 556 -7.27 3.85 -43.28
CA LEU A 556 -7.05 4.89 -42.29
C LEU A 556 -8.38 5.22 -41.62
N ILE A 557 -8.48 5.01 -40.32
CA ILE A 557 -9.63 5.38 -39.50
C ILE A 557 -9.12 6.38 -38.47
N ALA A 558 -9.40 7.67 -38.69
CA ALA A 558 -8.94 8.73 -37.82
C ALA A 558 -10.09 9.57 -37.27
N PHE A 559 -9.92 10.05 -36.05
CA PHE A 559 -10.83 10.95 -35.37
C PHE A 559 -10.08 12.13 -34.77
N THR A 560 -10.64 13.32 -34.92
CA THR A 560 -10.26 14.50 -34.14
C THR A 560 -11.25 14.64 -32.99
N VAL A 561 -10.74 14.66 -31.76
CA VAL A 561 -11.53 14.78 -30.53
C VAL A 561 -11.47 16.22 -30.04
N LYS A 562 -12.64 16.83 -29.83
CA LYS A 562 -12.77 18.17 -29.25
C LYS A 562 -13.85 18.17 -28.18
N ASN A 563 -13.48 18.57 -26.97
CA ASN A 563 -14.39 18.63 -25.82
C ASN A 563 -15.22 17.34 -25.68
N GLY A 564 -14.54 16.19 -25.70
CA GLY A 564 -15.11 14.84 -25.62
C GLY A 564 -15.89 14.35 -26.84
N VAL A 565 -16.00 15.15 -27.89
CA VAL A 565 -16.71 14.76 -29.12
C VAL A 565 -15.69 14.38 -30.19
N ALA A 566 -15.74 13.12 -30.65
CA ALA A 566 -14.83 12.58 -31.65
C ALA A 566 -15.49 12.59 -33.04
N ALA A 567 -14.93 13.35 -33.97
CA ALA A 567 -15.41 13.45 -35.34
C ALA A 567 -14.46 12.72 -36.30
N ALA A 568 -15.01 11.96 -37.25
CA ALA A 568 -14.24 11.29 -38.30
C ALA A 568 -13.42 12.31 -39.13
N ASP A 569 -12.11 12.14 -39.19
CA ASP A 569 -11.17 13.10 -39.82
C ASP A 569 -9.82 12.46 -40.24
N PRO A 570 -9.77 11.74 -41.38
CA PRO A 570 -10.86 11.09 -42.11
C PRO A 570 -10.99 9.59 -41.78
N ILE A 571 -12.05 8.95 -42.28
CA ILE A 571 -12.16 7.48 -42.37
C ILE A 571 -12.18 7.08 -43.85
N LEU A 572 -11.20 6.28 -44.27
CA LEU A 572 -11.03 5.78 -45.63
C LEU A 572 -10.44 4.37 -45.64
N ILE A 573 -11.06 3.44 -46.36
CA ILE A 573 -10.53 2.09 -46.58
C ILE A 573 -10.56 1.78 -48.07
N ASP A 574 -9.39 1.59 -48.67
CA ASP A 574 -9.25 1.22 -50.07
C ASP A 574 -9.17 -0.30 -50.23
N THR A 575 -10.02 -0.84 -51.08
CA THR A 575 -10.03 -2.27 -51.43
C THR A 575 -9.82 -2.45 -52.93
N THR A 576 -9.62 -3.68 -53.39
CA THR A 576 -9.53 -3.98 -54.83
C THR A 576 -10.78 -3.56 -55.61
N LYS A 577 -11.98 -3.61 -54.98
CA LYS A 577 -13.26 -3.35 -55.66
C LYS A 577 -13.91 -2.00 -55.34
N ASN A 578 -13.71 -1.48 -54.14
CA ASN A 578 -14.42 -0.30 -53.62
C ASN A 578 -13.50 0.60 -52.79
N VAL A 579 -13.86 1.88 -52.70
CA VAL A 579 -13.35 2.81 -51.69
C VAL A 579 -14.43 3.01 -50.64
N MET A 580 -14.14 2.71 -49.39
CA MET A 580 -15.07 2.90 -48.28
C MET A 580 -14.73 4.20 -47.57
N THR A 581 -15.75 5.00 -47.28
CA THR A 581 -15.62 6.24 -46.51
C THR A 581 -16.67 6.27 -45.41
N ALA A 582 -16.43 7.01 -44.34
CA ALA A 582 -17.42 7.21 -43.29
C ALA A 582 -17.51 8.68 -42.85
N LYS A 583 -18.72 9.06 -42.42
CA LYS A 583 -19.02 10.35 -41.77
C LYS A 583 -19.63 10.09 -40.40
N GLY A 584 -19.62 11.11 -39.54
CA GLY A 584 -20.16 11.05 -38.19
C GLY A 584 -19.06 10.89 -37.14
N GLY A 585 -19.39 10.24 -36.03
CA GLY A 585 -18.49 10.14 -34.89
C GLY A 585 -19.12 9.51 -33.66
N PHE A 586 -18.53 9.81 -32.51
CA PHE A 586 -19.03 9.39 -31.21
C PHE A 586 -18.76 10.47 -30.15
N ASN A 587 -19.45 10.39 -29.02
CA ASN A 587 -19.37 11.39 -27.96
C ASN A 587 -19.09 10.72 -26.61
N PHE A 588 -17.96 11.05 -25.98
CA PHE A 588 -17.61 10.52 -24.65
C PHE A 588 -18.54 11.03 -23.53
N LYS A 589 -19.29 12.12 -23.75
CA LYS A 589 -20.20 12.70 -22.74
C LYS A 589 -21.43 11.84 -22.50
N ASP A 590 -22.05 11.33 -23.55
CA ASP A 590 -23.26 10.50 -23.49
C ASP A 590 -23.03 9.07 -23.99
N GLU A 591 -21.80 8.77 -24.41
CA GLU A 591 -21.38 7.50 -25.01
C GLU A 591 -22.14 7.13 -26.28
N SER A 592 -22.75 8.10 -26.96
CA SER A 592 -23.46 7.88 -28.22
C SER A 592 -22.50 7.63 -29.38
N LEU A 593 -22.94 6.79 -30.33
CA LEU A 593 -22.29 6.60 -31.63
C LEU A 593 -23.30 6.92 -32.73
N ASP A 594 -22.85 7.64 -33.76
CA ASP A 594 -23.57 7.77 -35.02
C ASP A 594 -22.54 7.91 -36.15
N MET A 595 -22.29 6.82 -36.85
CA MET A 595 -21.39 6.78 -38.00
C MET A 595 -22.11 6.18 -39.19
N ALA A 596 -21.97 6.80 -40.35
CA ALA A 596 -22.52 6.32 -41.60
C ALA A 596 -21.38 5.95 -42.56
N PHE A 597 -21.31 4.68 -42.94
CA PHE A 597 -20.34 4.13 -43.86
C PHE A 597 -20.94 4.01 -45.25
N ARG A 598 -20.16 4.38 -46.26
CA ARG A 598 -20.51 4.23 -47.67
C ARG A 598 -19.37 3.54 -48.40
N ALA A 599 -19.69 2.51 -49.17
CA ALA A 599 -18.78 1.92 -50.13
C ALA A 599 -19.09 2.51 -51.52
N ASP A 600 -18.06 2.95 -52.22
CA ASP A 600 -18.15 3.44 -53.59
C ASP A 600 -17.37 2.48 -54.50
N GLY A 601 -18.05 1.83 -55.45
CA GLY A 601 -17.43 0.92 -56.39
C GLY A 601 -16.45 1.61 -57.34
N LYS A 602 -15.27 0.99 -57.57
CA LYS A 602 -14.26 1.47 -58.53
C LYS A 602 -14.66 1.22 -60.00
N LYS A 603 -15.64 0.35 -60.25
CA LYS A 603 -16.20 0.06 -61.58
C LYS A 603 -17.65 0.51 -61.65
N PHE A 604 -18.04 1.10 -62.78
CA PHE A 604 -19.41 1.54 -63.05
C PHE A 604 -20.35 0.34 -63.15
N SER A 605 -21.49 0.41 -62.46
CA SER A 605 -22.60 -0.55 -62.58
C SER A 605 -23.93 0.20 -62.51
N LEU A 606 -24.82 -0.05 -63.47
CA LEU A 606 -26.14 0.60 -63.59
C LEU A 606 -27.10 0.27 -62.43
N PHE A 607 -26.79 -0.77 -61.64
CA PHE A 607 -27.67 -1.30 -60.59
C PHE A 607 -27.04 -1.34 -59.19
N SER A 608 -25.80 -0.88 -59.01
CA SER A 608 -25.11 -0.93 -57.71
C SER A 608 -25.35 0.32 -56.88
N GLY A 609 -26.55 0.47 -56.33
CA GLY A 609 -26.80 1.42 -55.26
C GLY A 609 -26.37 0.83 -53.92
N GLN A 610 -25.07 0.83 -53.60
CA GLN A 610 -24.61 0.30 -52.30
C GLN A 610 -25.22 1.12 -51.17
N SER A 611 -26.09 0.48 -50.39
CA SER A 611 -26.82 1.12 -49.30
C SER A 611 -25.86 1.51 -48.17
N PRO A 612 -25.86 2.77 -47.71
CA PRO A 612 -25.05 3.19 -46.58
C PRO A 612 -25.40 2.40 -45.31
N VAL A 613 -24.37 1.96 -44.57
CA VAL A 613 -24.54 1.22 -43.32
C VAL A 613 -24.20 2.12 -42.15
N GLY A 614 -25.15 2.25 -41.22
CA GLY A 614 -25.01 3.00 -39.99
C GLY A 614 -24.52 2.13 -38.83
N ILE A 615 -23.56 2.65 -38.06
CA ILE A 615 -23.27 2.21 -36.69
C ILE A 615 -23.88 3.25 -35.75
N ARG A 616 -24.88 2.86 -34.95
CA ARG A 616 -25.63 3.74 -34.05
C ARG A 616 -25.78 3.13 -32.67
N GLY A 617 -26.21 3.90 -31.69
CA GLY A 617 -26.49 3.42 -30.33
C GLY A 617 -25.50 4.00 -29.32
N TYR A 618 -25.04 3.16 -28.40
CA TYR A 618 -24.14 3.57 -27.31
C TYR A 618 -22.96 2.60 -27.15
N PHE A 619 -21.87 2.99 -26.48
CA PHE A 619 -20.68 2.13 -26.35
C PHE A 619 -20.99 0.75 -25.76
N ALA A 620 -21.89 0.70 -24.79
CA ALA A 620 -22.33 -0.55 -24.17
C ALA A 620 -23.19 -1.43 -25.09
N GLN A 621 -23.88 -0.84 -26.08
CA GLN A 621 -24.82 -1.50 -26.96
C GLN A 621 -24.78 -0.88 -28.38
N PRO A 622 -23.69 -1.09 -29.14
CA PRO A 622 -23.61 -0.59 -30.50
C PRO A 622 -24.50 -1.44 -31.43
N GLY A 623 -25.26 -0.79 -32.30
CA GLY A 623 -26.18 -1.40 -33.26
C GLY A 623 -25.84 -1.09 -34.72
N ILE A 624 -26.20 -2.01 -35.62
CA ILE A 624 -25.95 -1.90 -37.07
C ILE A 624 -27.28 -1.73 -37.82
N ASN A 625 -27.50 -0.56 -38.41
CA ASN A 625 -28.72 -0.22 -39.13
C ASN A 625 -28.43 0.09 -40.61
N ILE A 626 -29.38 -0.24 -41.51
CA ILE A 626 -29.30 0.17 -42.92
C ILE A 626 -29.87 1.59 -43.00
N ILE A 627 -29.10 2.53 -43.56
CA ILE A 627 -29.53 3.92 -43.72
C ILE A 627 -29.96 4.12 -45.17
N SER A 628 -31.15 4.67 -45.41
CA SER A 628 -31.55 5.03 -46.78
C SER A 628 -30.75 6.26 -47.26
N PRO A 629 -30.37 6.34 -48.55
CA PRO A 629 -29.67 7.51 -49.10
C PRO A 629 -30.39 8.84 -48.87
N GLN A 630 -31.73 8.82 -48.77
CA GLN A 630 -32.57 9.99 -48.50
C GLN A 630 -32.50 10.45 -47.03
N LEU A 631 -32.24 9.54 -46.08
CA LEU A 631 -32.01 9.84 -44.66
C LEU A 631 -30.63 10.47 -44.39
N LEU A 632 -29.64 10.22 -45.26
CA LEU A 632 -28.33 10.89 -45.21
C LEU A 632 -28.39 12.37 -45.63
N ALA A 633 -29.27 12.72 -46.58
CA ALA A 633 -29.52 14.10 -47.02
C ALA A 633 -30.42 14.88 -46.05
N ARG A 634 -31.25 14.17 -45.27
CA ARG A 634 -32.15 14.71 -44.24
C ARG A 634 -31.67 14.34 -42.84
N GLY A 635 -30.40 14.64 -42.53
CA GLY A 635 -29.78 14.28 -41.26
C GLY A 635 -30.60 14.74 -40.05
N GLY A 636 -31.36 13.81 -39.47
CA GLY A 636 -32.11 14.03 -38.24
C GLY A 636 -31.20 13.92 -37.03
N ALA A 637 -31.10 15.00 -36.26
CA ALA A 637 -30.72 15.08 -34.85
C ALA A 637 -29.74 14.01 -34.29
N GLY A 638 -28.58 13.83 -34.92
CA GLY A 638 -27.51 12.97 -34.42
C GLY A 638 -26.16 13.67 -34.59
N VAL A 639 -25.61 14.20 -33.50
CA VAL A 639 -24.28 14.82 -33.39
C VAL A 639 -23.90 15.77 -34.55
N ALA A 640 -24.32 17.04 -34.48
CA ALA A 640 -23.88 18.07 -35.43
C ALA A 640 -22.39 18.42 -35.22
N LEU A 641 -21.52 17.87 -36.06
CA LEU A 641 -20.06 18.03 -35.96
C LEU A 641 -19.53 19.05 -36.98
N GLY A 642 -18.92 20.13 -36.50
CA GLY A 642 -18.09 20.99 -37.34
C GLY A 642 -16.82 20.23 -37.76
N VAL A 643 -16.73 19.84 -39.03
CA VAL A 643 -15.56 19.14 -39.57
C VAL A 643 -14.40 20.13 -39.67
N VAL A 644 -13.39 19.98 -38.81
CA VAL A 644 -12.08 20.57 -39.05
C VAL A 644 -11.34 19.61 -39.96
N ALA A 645 -11.11 19.99 -41.22
CA ALA A 645 -10.29 19.21 -42.13
C ALA A 645 -8.82 19.29 -41.65
N SER A 646 -8.32 18.23 -41.01
CA SER A 646 -6.90 18.14 -40.67
C SER A 646 -6.10 17.78 -41.93
N PRO A 647 -4.92 18.39 -42.18
CA PRO A 647 -4.07 17.97 -43.28
C PRO A 647 -3.63 16.52 -43.06
N LEU A 648 -3.87 15.67 -44.04
CA LEU A 648 -3.69 14.21 -43.97
C LEU A 648 -2.26 13.80 -43.59
N ALA A 649 -1.28 14.59 -44.02
CA ALA A 649 0.12 14.45 -43.62
C ALA A 649 0.31 14.50 -42.09
N ALA A 650 -0.48 15.30 -41.38
CA ALA A 650 -0.43 15.41 -39.93
C ALA A 650 -1.01 14.18 -39.21
N VAL A 651 -1.95 13.45 -39.83
CA VAL A 651 -2.50 12.20 -39.28
C VAL A 651 -1.50 11.05 -39.45
N LEU A 652 -0.82 11.00 -40.61
CA LEU A 652 0.21 10.00 -40.87
C LEU A 652 1.44 10.21 -39.98
N ALA A 653 1.92 11.45 -39.87
CA ALA A 653 3.02 11.80 -38.96
C ALA A 653 2.68 11.56 -37.47
N PHE A 654 1.39 11.60 -37.11
CA PHE A 654 0.92 11.32 -35.76
C PHE A 654 1.08 9.85 -35.38
N VAL A 655 0.72 8.91 -36.25
CA VAL A 655 0.86 7.48 -35.97
C VAL A 655 2.31 7.02 -36.05
N ASP A 656 3.06 7.50 -37.04
CA ASP A 656 4.45 7.08 -37.26
C ASP A 656 5.25 8.17 -38.02
N PRO A 657 6.12 8.93 -37.33
CA PRO A 657 6.95 9.97 -37.97
C PRO A 657 7.93 9.41 -39.03
N GLY A 658 8.30 8.13 -38.95
CA GLY A 658 9.27 7.47 -39.84
C GLY A 658 8.66 6.87 -41.11
N ASP A 659 7.40 6.43 -41.04
CA ASP A 659 6.68 5.75 -42.14
C ASP A 659 5.87 6.70 -43.04
N ALA A 660 5.92 8.02 -42.81
CA ALA A 660 5.19 9.02 -43.61
C ALA A 660 5.54 8.97 -45.12
N LYS A 661 6.71 8.39 -45.48
CA LYS A 661 7.13 8.15 -46.88
C LYS A 661 6.49 6.89 -47.52
N ALA A 662 5.86 6.02 -46.73
CA ALA A 662 5.32 4.72 -47.17
C ALA A 662 3.81 4.55 -46.90
N ALA A 663 3.08 5.63 -46.59
CA ALA A 663 1.64 5.57 -46.36
C ALA A 663 0.92 5.17 -47.66
N ALA A 664 0.54 3.89 -47.78
CA ALA A 664 -0.12 3.33 -48.95
C ALA A 664 -1.45 4.04 -49.33
N CYS A 665 -2.11 4.72 -48.38
CA CYS A 665 -3.28 5.55 -48.65
C CYS A 665 -2.96 6.97 -49.15
N GLY A 666 -1.70 7.41 -49.09
CA GLY A 666 -1.25 8.75 -49.47
C GLY A 666 -1.74 9.21 -50.85
N PRO A 667 -1.64 8.41 -51.92
CA PRO A 667 -2.13 8.78 -53.25
C PRO A 667 -3.66 8.99 -53.33
N ILE A 668 -4.44 8.15 -52.63
CA ILE A 668 -5.91 8.22 -52.61
C ILE A 668 -6.36 9.45 -51.81
N LEU A 669 -5.68 9.71 -50.70
CA LEU A 669 -5.89 10.85 -49.81
C LEU A 669 -5.42 12.18 -50.44
N ALA A 670 -4.41 12.18 -51.30
CA ALA A 670 -3.88 13.36 -52.00
C ALA A 670 -4.68 13.78 -53.25
N GLY A 671 -5.76 13.08 -53.61
CA GLY A 671 -6.65 13.49 -54.71
C GLY A 671 -6.81 12.50 -55.86
N ALA A 672 -6.38 11.23 -55.72
CA ALA A 672 -6.61 10.21 -56.76
C ALA A 672 -8.04 9.60 -56.73
N SER A 673 -9.06 10.45 -56.62
CA SER A 673 -10.40 10.11 -57.10
C SER A 673 -10.94 11.20 -58.02
N THR A 674 -10.12 11.61 -58.99
CA THR A 674 -10.59 12.33 -60.19
C THR A 674 -11.76 11.60 -60.88
N ALA A 675 -11.92 10.29 -60.69
CA ALA A 675 -13.09 9.52 -61.09
C ALA A 675 -14.29 9.63 -60.13
N ALA A 676 -14.09 9.82 -58.81
CA ALA A 676 -15.18 9.91 -57.84
C ALA A 676 -15.69 11.35 -57.61
N GLN A 677 -14.99 12.36 -58.13
CA GLN A 677 -15.41 13.76 -58.08
C GLN A 677 -16.22 14.20 -59.30
N ARG A 678 -16.65 13.26 -60.16
CA ARG A 678 -17.46 13.57 -61.34
C ARG A 678 -18.78 12.80 -61.32
N THR A 679 -19.87 13.45 -61.73
CA THR A 679 -21.18 12.82 -61.92
C THR A 679 -21.11 11.89 -63.14
N ALA A 680 -22.15 11.09 -63.37
CA ALA A 680 -22.26 10.21 -64.54
C ALA A 680 -22.11 10.93 -65.90
N LYS A 681 -22.17 12.28 -65.93
CA LYS A 681 -21.97 13.13 -67.12
C LYS A 681 -20.61 13.84 -67.18
N GLY A 682 -19.68 13.53 -66.28
CA GLY A 682 -18.33 14.12 -66.26
C GLY A 682 -18.23 15.49 -65.56
N GLU A 683 -19.32 16.00 -64.99
CA GLU A 683 -19.34 17.27 -64.26
C GLU A 683 -18.85 17.12 -62.82
N ARG A 684 -18.23 18.16 -62.25
CA ARG A 684 -17.76 18.17 -60.86
C ARG A 684 -18.94 17.92 -59.89
N ARG A 685 -18.82 16.91 -59.02
CA ARG A 685 -19.81 16.55 -58.01
C ARG A 685 -19.97 17.66 -56.97
N LYS A 686 -21.22 18.09 -56.75
CA LYS A 686 -21.59 19.17 -55.80
C LYS A 686 -21.89 18.69 -54.38
N ASP A 687 -21.94 17.38 -54.16
CA ASP A 687 -22.22 16.71 -52.88
C ASP A 687 -20.96 16.38 -52.07
N THR A 688 -19.79 16.47 -52.70
CA THR A 688 -18.50 16.62 -52.03
C THR A 688 -18.27 18.11 -51.82
N GLY A 689 -18.69 18.65 -50.68
CA GLY A 689 -18.67 20.09 -50.41
C GLY A 689 -17.34 20.74 -50.81
N ASN A 690 -17.42 21.81 -51.60
CA ASN A 690 -16.23 22.50 -52.10
C ASN A 690 -15.62 23.34 -50.97
N VAL A 691 -14.28 23.40 -50.90
CA VAL A 691 -13.55 24.15 -49.84
C VAL A 691 -13.97 25.64 -49.80
N SER A 692 -14.42 26.19 -50.93
CA SER A 692 -14.94 27.56 -51.05
C SER A 692 -16.39 27.74 -50.60
N GLU A 693 -17.27 26.75 -50.79
CA GLU A 693 -18.67 26.80 -50.34
C GLU A 693 -18.78 26.62 -48.82
N ASN A 694 -17.90 25.79 -48.24
CA ASN A 694 -17.73 25.69 -46.79
C ASN A 694 -17.14 26.97 -46.16
N ARG A 695 -16.48 27.84 -46.96
CA ARG A 695 -16.02 29.18 -46.54
C ARG A 695 -17.14 30.22 -46.56
N GLN A 696 -18.03 30.19 -47.56
CA GLN A 696 -19.15 31.13 -47.67
C GLN A 696 -20.27 30.87 -46.65
N GLN A 697 -20.55 29.60 -46.29
CA GLN A 697 -21.47 29.29 -45.18
C GLN A 697 -20.88 29.58 -43.78
N ALA A 698 -19.57 29.85 -43.69
CA ALA A 698 -18.90 30.29 -42.47
C ALA A 698 -18.77 31.82 -42.36
N GLY A 699 -19.36 32.59 -43.29
CA GLY A 699 -19.08 34.01 -43.49
C GLY A 699 -20.29 34.91 -43.62
N ASP A 700 -21.36 34.70 -42.84
CA ASP A 700 -22.40 35.71 -42.63
C ASP A 700 -22.76 35.83 -41.14
N ARG A 701 -21.78 36.29 -40.36
CA ARG A 701 -22.05 37.13 -39.19
C ARG A 701 -21.39 38.46 -39.44
N LYS A 702 -22.21 39.45 -39.79
CA LYS A 702 -21.86 40.87 -39.65
C LYS A 702 -21.24 41.07 -38.27
N GLN A 703 -20.00 41.54 -38.23
CA GLN A 703 -19.47 42.19 -37.03
C GLN A 703 -20.38 43.37 -36.67
N PRO A 704 -20.79 43.54 -35.39
CA PRO A 704 -21.35 44.80 -34.96
C PRO A 704 -20.22 45.80 -34.75
N THR A 705 -19.93 46.58 -35.79
CA THR A 705 -19.40 47.95 -35.71
C THR A 705 -20.59 48.82 -36.10
N THR A 706 -21.20 49.65 -35.25
CA THR A 706 -20.63 50.77 -34.51
C THR A 706 -21.77 51.34 -33.65
N LEU A 707 -21.55 51.69 -32.39
CA LEU A 707 -22.32 52.75 -31.71
C LEU A 707 -21.39 53.42 -30.69
N ILE A 708 -20.65 54.43 -31.16
CA ILE A 708 -20.27 55.58 -30.34
C ILE A 708 -21.29 56.66 -30.69
N LYS A 709 -22.23 56.88 -29.78
CA LYS A 709 -22.55 58.19 -29.23
C LYS A 709 -23.23 58.00 -27.88
#